data_AF-A0A2P7THC8-F1
#
_entry.id   AF-A0A2P7THC8-F1
#
_cell.length_a   1.000
_cell.length_b   1.000
_cell.length_c   1.000
_cell.angle_alpha   90.00
_cell.angle_beta   90.00
_cell.angle_gamma   90.00
#
_symmetry.space_group_name_H-M   'P 1'
#
loop_
_entity.id
_entity.type
_entity.pdbx_description
1 polymer ?
#
loop_
_entity_poly.entity_id
_entity_poly.type
_entity_poly.pdbx_seq_one_letter_code
_entity_poly.pdbx_strand_id
1 'polypeptide(L)'
;MKKTIFLSTFLLITALYDLKAQNWTQIGVDIDGETEDNWSGYSVSLSANGNIVAIGEPLTDETGIDDGQVRVYQNNDGNWTQIGSDIVGEAAGDRFGSAVSLSAGGDIVAVSAPRNDGNGTDAGHVRVYQNVSGNWTQIGQDIDGQAADDRSGDAVSLSANGSILAIGSVRNEAWAGDVRVYQNVSGNWTQIGSDIVGENPSDQSGYSVSLNATGNILAIGAFANSDNGNLAGGQVRVYQNVSGNWTQVGQDINGYFQENLLGYSVSLNATGNILAIGAPGVNAAGFAQVFQNISGTWTQIGEDIYGENDFDESGCSVSLNANGNIVAIGSRGVEGIGNIDGSVRVYENVSGSWLQTGNTIAGEPLNQFPGIAVSLNAGGNILAIGAPYNNGNGEEAGHVRVYQQCDINTPPVPTIATLPDVTAECSVTTLTPPTATDGCGNTVFGTPSVTLPLTSQGTTTVIWIYNSGNASSVQTQNVVIDDVTNPTITCVGNQTVDADQSHFYTVNGTEFDPTLTSDNCGIASVINLYTVAFSLAGAQIPEGNTTISWTITDNAGNNQTCSFVVTVNTYVGIETLQQKGISIYPNPANDILHIDFAQNNIQKLAIKDIKGSSIFEKTNPNQNETLDLSDFASGMYIMSIQTDKEILITKIVKQ
;
A
#
# COMPACT_ATOMS: atom_id res chain seq x y z
N MET A 1 -5.23 58.96 -19.85
CA MET A 1 -6.34 58.61 -20.75
C MET A 1 -6.10 57.19 -21.25
N LYS A 2 -6.94 56.25 -20.79
CA LYS A 2 -7.12 54.83 -21.16
C LYS A 2 -5.94 54.06 -21.81
N LYS A 3 -5.31 53.18 -21.02
CA LYS A 3 -4.80 51.88 -21.51
C LYS A 3 -5.71 50.81 -20.90
N THR A 4 -6.57 50.24 -21.73
CA THR A 4 -7.54 49.22 -21.35
C THR A 4 -6.83 47.87 -21.28
N ILE A 5 -7.10 47.16 -20.19
CA ILE A 5 -6.70 45.80 -19.84
C ILE A 5 -7.37 44.81 -20.80
N PHE A 6 -6.60 43.93 -21.42
CA PHE A 6 -7.09 42.68 -22.02
C PHE A 6 -5.98 41.63 -21.92
N LEU A 7 -5.91 40.94 -20.78
CA LEU A 7 -5.21 39.66 -20.65
C LEU A 7 -5.72 38.94 -19.39
N SER A 8 -6.92 38.36 -19.45
CA SER A 8 -7.40 37.44 -18.40
C SER A 8 -8.43 36.41 -18.88
N THR A 9 -8.37 35.99 -20.15
CA THR A 9 -9.25 34.93 -20.68
C THR A 9 -8.53 33.81 -21.43
N PHE A 10 -7.21 33.74 -21.38
CA PHE A 10 -6.44 32.64 -22.01
C PHE A 10 -5.60 31.79 -21.03
N LEU A 11 -5.78 31.99 -19.72
CA LEU A 11 -5.08 31.23 -18.67
C LEU A 11 -6.03 30.45 -17.74
N LEU A 12 -7.32 30.35 -18.10
CA LEU A 12 -8.31 29.56 -17.37
C LEU A 12 -8.73 28.29 -18.13
N ILE A 13 -8.41 28.21 -19.43
CA ILE A 13 -8.76 27.06 -20.29
C ILE A 13 -7.68 25.98 -20.20
N THR A 14 -6.40 26.33 -20.05
CA THR A 14 -5.29 25.36 -19.96
C THR A 14 -5.21 24.63 -18.60
N ALA A 15 -5.76 25.19 -17.53
CA ALA A 15 -5.80 24.55 -16.21
C ALA A 15 -6.90 23.47 -16.06
N LEU A 16 -7.86 23.41 -16.99
CA LEU A 16 -8.91 22.37 -17.02
C LEU A 16 -8.49 21.11 -17.80
N TYR A 17 -7.50 21.23 -18.70
CA TYR A 17 -7.00 20.07 -19.46
C TYR A 17 -6.07 19.17 -18.64
N ASP A 18 -5.41 19.72 -17.61
CA ASP A 18 -4.39 19.00 -16.83
C ASP A 18 -4.95 18.26 -15.59
N LEU A 19 -6.28 18.24 -15.39
CA LEU A 19 -6.93 17.63 -14.22
C LEU A 19 -7.74 16.36 -14.50
N LYS A 20 -7.68 15.81 -15.72
CA LYS A 20 -8.55 14.68 -16.15
C LYS A 20 -7.82 13.45 -16.71
N ALA A 21 -6.56 13.22 -16.33
CA ALA A 21 -5.97 11.89 -16.48
C ALA A 21 -6.55 10.95 -15.41
N GLN A 22 -7.80 10.49 -15.61
CA GLN A 22 -8.41 9.47 -14.76
C GLN A 22 -7.85 8.10 -15.14
N ASN A 23 -6.75 7.68 -14.51
CA ASN A 23 -6.12 6.39 -14.83
C ASN A 23 -7.02 5.20 -14.45
N TRP A 24 -6.97 4.13 -15.24
CA TRP A 24 -7.63 2.87 -14.95
C TRP A 24 -6.68 1.95 -14.21
N THR A 25 -7.16 1.37 -13.11
CA THR A 25 -6.38 0.49 -12.22
C THR A 25 -7.04 -0.86 -12.14
N GLN A 26 -6.28 -1.94 -12.29
CA GLN A 26 -6.84 -3.28 -12.22
C GLN A 26 -7.35 -3.59 -10.80
N ILE A 27 -8.52 -4.21 -10.72
CA ILE A 27 -9.12 -4.72 -9.49
C ILE A 27 -8.74 -6.20 -9.36
N GLY A 28 -7.88 -6.52 -8.39
CA GLY A 28 -7.41 -7.88 -8.17
C GLY A 28 -6.40 -8.35 -9.21
N VAL A 29 -6.27 -9.67 -9.32
CA VAL A 29 -5.44 -10.35 -10.34
C VAL A 29 -6.27 -10.67 -11.58
N ASP A 30 -5.61 -11.19 -12.62
CA ASP A 30 -6.26 -11.66 -13.85
C ASP A 30 -7.24 -12.81 -13.52
N ILE A 31 -8.38 -12.84 -14.20
CA ILE A 31 -9.31 -13.98 -14.16
C ILE A 31 -9.01 -14.83 -15.38
N ASP A 32 -8.11 -15.79 -15.21
CA ASP A 32 -7.60 -16.59 -16.32
C ASP A 32 -8.53 -17.73 -16.73
N GLY A 33 -8.46 -18.11 -18.01
CA GLY A 33 -8.94 -19.42 -18.50
C GLY A 33 -8.28 -20.58 -17.76
N GLU A 34 -8.97 -21.72 -17.73
CA GLU A 34 -8.51 -22.91 -16.97
C GLU A 34 -7.58 -23.81 -17.80
N THR A 35 -7.77 -23.87 -19.12
CA THR A 35 -7.03 -24.73 -20.04
C THR A 35 -6.73 -24.03 -21.37
N GLU A 36 -5.83 -24.64 -22.16
CA GLU A 36 -5.51 -24.20 -23.53
C GLU A 36 -6.77 -24.14 -24.41
N ASP A 37 -6.80 -23.20 -25.35
CA ASP A 37 -7.85 -22.95 -26.34
C ASP A 37 -9.26 -22.60 -25.81
N ASN A 38 -9.45 -22.39 -24.50
CA ASN A 38 -10.78 -22.06 -23.93
C ASN A 38 -11.40 -20.75 -24.43
N TRP A 39 -10.56 -19.81 -24.89
CA TRP A 39 -10.95 -18.45 -25.27
C TRP A 39 -11.69 -17.68 -24.16
N SER A 40 -11.19 -17.77 -22.92
CA SER A 40 -11.78 -17.05 -21.79
C SER A 40 -11.80 -15.54 -22.01
N GLY A 41 -12.98 -14.95 -21.82
CA GLY A 41 -13.20 -13.54 -22.12
C GLY A 41 -13.67 -13.27 -23.55
N TYR A 42 -14.04 -14.30 -24.32
CA TYR A 42 -14.65 -14.12 -25.64
C TYR A 42 -15.91 -13.24 -25.57
N SER A 43 -16.70 -13.41 -24.50
CA SER A 43 -17.79 -12.52 -24.15
C SER A 43 -17.73 -12.18 -22.66
N VAL A 44 -18.04 -10.93 -22.30
CA VAL A 44 -18.04 -10.47 -20.91
C VAL A 44 -19.27 -9.60 -20.63
N SER A 45 -19.81 -9.69 -19.41
CA SER A 45 -20.90 -8.82 -18.95
C SER A 45 -20.73 -8.49 -17.47
N LEU A 46 -20.84 -7.21 -17.11
CA LEU A 46 -20.81 -6.73 -15.72
C LEU A 46 -22.22 -6.49 -15.18
N SER A 47 -22.40 -6.72 -13.88
CA SER A 47 -23.54 -6.19 -13.13
C SER A 47 -23.49 -4.64 -13.05
N ALA A 48 -24.63 -4.01 -12.73
CA ALA A 48 -24.73 -2.55 -12.69
C ALA A 48 -23.79 -1.91 -11.66
N ASN A 49 -23.51 -2.60 -10.54
CA ASN A 49 -22.54 -2.13 -9.54
C ASN A 49 -21.07 -2.48 -9.89
N GLY A 50 -20.84 -3.32 -10.90
CA GLY A 50 -19.50 -3.78 -11.31
C GLY A 50 -18.86 -4.83 -10.40
N ASN A 51 -19.60 -5.38 -9.44
CA ASN A 51 -19.07 -6.39 -8.50
C ASN A 51 -19.24 -7.83 -8.98
N ILE A 52 -20.02 -8.08 -10.05
CA ILE A 52 -20.21 -9.40 -10.63
C ILE A 52 -19.86 -9.34 -12.11
N VAL A 53 -19.08 -10.30 -12.58
CA VAL A 53 -18.72 -10.45 -14.01
C VAL A 53 -19.06 -11.86 -14.47
N ALA A 54 -19.74 -11.99 -15.61
CA ALA A 54 -19.92 -13.25 -16.32
C ALA A 54 -18.96 -13.29 -17.51
N ILE A 55 -18.35 -14.46 -17.73
CA ILE A 55 -17.27 -14.68 -18.68
C ILE A 55 -17.62 -15.91 -19.52
N GLY A 56 -17.67 -15.73 -20.83
CA GLY A 56 -17.89 -16.82 -21.79
C GLY A 56 -16.59 -17.45 -22.29
N GLU A 57 -16.61 -18.78 -22.40
CA GLU A 57 -15.50 -19.66 -22.79
C GLU A 57 -15.99 -20.68 -23.82
N PRO A 58 -16.27 -20.24 -25.07
CA PRO A 58 -17.02 -21.03 -26.05
C PRO A 58 -16.27 -22.26 -26.59
N LEU A 59 -14.98 -22.41 -26.33
CA LEU A 59 -14.16 -23.50 -26.85
C LEU A 59 -13.61 -24.40 -25.72
N THR A 60 -14.24 -24.36 -24.55
CA THR A 60 -13.96 -25.34 -23.51
C THR A 60 -14.42 -26.74 -23.91
N ASP A 61 -13.69 -27.73 -23.39
CA ASP A 61 -13.86 -29.16 -23.66
C ASP A 61 -14.29 -29.91 -22.37
N GLU A 62 -15.34 -29.46 -21.69
CA GLU A 62 -15.72 -29.99 -20.37
C GLU A 62 -16.37 -31.37 -20.46
N THR A 63 -17.42 -31.49 -21.29
CA THR A 63 -18.16 -32.74 -21.52
C THR A 63 -18.00 -33.26 -22.95
N GLY A 64 -17.60 -32.41 -23.88
CA GLY A 64 -17.30 -32.72 -25.27
C GLY A 64 -16.50 -31.60 -25.94
N ILE A 65 -15.96 -31.84 -27.14
CA ILE A 65 -15.13 -30.86 -27.86
C ILE A 65 -15.94 -29.59 -28.16
N ASP A 66 -15.43 -28.39 -27.86
CA ASP A 66 -16.09 -27.10 -28.08
C ASP A 66 -17.53 -27.05 -27.50
N ASP A 67 -17.82 -27.72 -26.38
CA ASP A 67 -19.16 -27.67 -25.78
C ASP A 67 -19.43 -26.31 -25.11
N GLY A 68 -18.37 -25.70 -24.58
CA GLY A 68 -18.37 -24.33 -24.10
C GLY A 68 -18.90 -24.20 -22.66
N GLN A 69 -18.51 -23.12 -21.99
CA GLN A 69 -18.94 -22.83 -20.62
C GLN A 69 -19.06 -21.33 -20.33
N VAL A 70 -19.67 -21.02 -19.18
CA VAL A 70 -19.67 -19.68 -18.57
C VAL A 70 -19.27 -19.78 -17.10
N ARG A 71 -18.34 -18.91 -16.69
CA ARG A 71 -17.97 -18.70 -15.30
C ARG A 71 -18.43 -17.32 -14.83
N VAL A 72 -18.91 -17.25 -13.59
CA VAL A 72 -19.38 -15.99 -12.99
C VAL A 72 -18.61 -15.71 -11.71
N TYR A 73 -18.01 -14.53 -11.59
CA TYR A 73 -17.17 -14.14 -10.46
C TYR A 73 -17.76 -12.95 -9.71
N GLN A 74 -17.54 -12.92 -8.40
CA GLN A 74 -17.84 -11.80 -7.52
C GLN A 74 -16.56 -11.17 -7.00
N ASN A 75 -16.47 -9.85 -7.03
CA ASN A 75 -15.42 -9.09 -6.37
C ASN A 75 -15.76 -8.87 -4.88
N ASN A 76 -14.87 -9.32 -4.01
CA ASN A 76 -14.89 -9.07 -2.57
C ASN A 76 -13.57 -8.40 -2.17
N ASP A 77 -13.61 -7.07 -2.00
CA ASP A 77 -12.47 -6.23 -1.59
C ASP A 77 -11.21 -6.41 -2.46
N GLY A 78 -11.39 -6.46 -3.79
CA GLY A 78 -10.30 -6.63 -4.76
C GLY A 78 -9.94 -8.09 -5.05
N ASN A 79 -10.69 -9.05 -4.51
CA ASN A 79 -10.50 -10.47 -4.80
C ASN A 79 -11.70 -11.01 -5.58
N TRP A 80 -11.46 -11.46 -6.81
CA TRP A 80 -12.47 -12.13 -7.62
C TRP A 80 -12.59 -13.60 -7.23
N THR A 81 -13.78 -14.01 -6.80
CA THR A 81 -14.10 -15.38 -6.40
C THR A 81 -15.29 -15.88 -7.22
N GLN A 82 -15.18 -17.08 -7.79
CA GLN A 82 -16.27 -17.67 -8.57
C GLN A 82 -17.51 -17.92 -7.71
N ILE A 83 -18.69 -17.69 -8.30
CA ILE A 83 -19.99 -17.90 -7.68
C ILE A 83 -20.63 -19.16 -8.28
N GLY A 84 -20.71 -20.21 -7.48
CA GLY A 84 -21.23 -21.50 -7.92
C GLY A 84 -20.26 -22.28 -8.81
N SER A 85 -20.74 -23.39 -9.36
CA SER A 85 -20.03 -24.17 -10.38
C SER A 85 -20.14 -23.52 -11.76
N ASP A 86 -19.31 -23.98 -12.69
CA ASP A 86 -19.36 -23.60 -14.10
C ASP A 86 -20.74 -23.90 -14.69
N ILE A 87 -21.20 -23.02 -15.57
CA ILE A 87 -22.42 -23.23 -16.36
C ILE A 87 -21.98 -23.84 -17.69
N VAL A 88 -22.05 -25.17 -17.78
CA VAL A 88 -21.52 -25.93 -18.92
C VAL A 88 -22.58 -26.12 -20.02
N GLY A 89 -22.13 -26.09 -21.27
CA GLY A 89 -22.92 -26.45 -22.45
C GLY A 89 -23.39 -27.91 -22.44
N GLU A 90 -24.25 -28.29 -23.39
CA GLU A 90 -24.85 -29.62 -23.40
C GLU A 90 -24.22 -30.63 -24.35
N ALA A 91 -23.62 -30.17 -25.45
CA ALA A 91 -23.10 -31.04 -26.49
C ALA A 91 -21.86 -30.44 -27.17
N ALA A 92 -21.03 -31.33 -27.70
CA ALA A 92 -19.81 -30.98 -28.42
C ALA A 92 -20.13 -30.12 -29.66
N GLY A 93 -19.42 -29.01 -29.82
CA GLY A 93 -19.50 -28.11 -30.97
C GLY A 93 -20.52 -26.97 -30.83
N ASP A 94 -21.31 -26.97 -29.75
CA ASP A 94 -22.38 -25.99 -29.51
C ASP A 94 -21.87 -24.58 -29.21
N ARG A 95 -20.66 -24.48 -28.68
CA ARG A 95 -19.98 -23.24 -28.30
C ARG A 95 -20.76 -22.39 -27.31
N PHE A 96 -21.23 -23.02 -26.25
CA PHE A 96 -21.94 -22.35 -25.18
C PHE A 96 -21.07 -21.28 -24.51
N GLY A 97 -21.62 -20.09 -24.26
CA GLY A 97 -20.83 -18.93 -23.80
C GLY A 97 -20.34 -18.00 -24.91
N SER A 98 -20.75 -18.24 -26.18
CA SER A 98 -20.42 -17.35 -27.30
C SER A 98 -20.91 -15.91 -27.08
N ALA A 99 -22.08 -15.73 -26.44
CA ALA A 99 -22.51 -14.44 -25.93
C ALA A 99 -23.14 -14.59 -24.53
N VAL A 100 -22.84 -13.64 -23.64
CA VAL A 100 -23.39 -13.58 -22.29
C VAL A 100 -24.00 -12.21 -22.00
N SER A 101 -25.09 -12.19 -21.23
CA SER A 101 -25.68 -10.94 -20.74
C SER A 101 -26.13 -11.12 -19.30
N LEU A 102 -25.64 -10.27 -18.40
CA LEU A 102 -26.06 -10.20 -17.00
C LEU A 102 -27.19 -9.18 -16.81
N SER A 103 -28.10 -9.51 -15.90
CA SER A 103 -29.00 -8.54 -15.27
C SER A 103 -28.22 -7.53 -14.41
N ALA A 104 -28.83 -6.39 -14.12
CA ALA A 104 -28.21 -5.32 -13.30
C ALA A 104 -27.84 -5.79 -11.89
N GLY A 105 -28.61 -6.72 -11.31
CA GLY A 105 -28.33 -7.33 -10.01
C GLY A 105 -27.21 -8.37 -10.04
N GLY A 106 -26.88 -8.90 -11.23
CA GLY A 106 -25.93 -10.00 -11.41
C GLY A 106 -26.46 -11.37 -10.98
N ASP A 107 -27.76 -11.49 -10.69
CA ASP A 107 -28.41 -12.74 -10.24
C ASP A 107 -29.06 -13.52 -11.38
N ILE A 108 -29.21 -12.94 -12.57
CA ILE A 108 -29.69 -13.61 -13.78
C ILE A 108 -28.66 -13.42 -14.90
N VAL A 109 -28.34 -14.50 -15.61
CA VAL A 109 -27.46 -14.53 -16.78
C VAL A 109 -28.14 -15.25 -17.95
N ALA A 110 -28.13 -14.64 -19.14
CA ALA A 110 -28.49 -15.29 -20.39
C ALA A 110 -27.20 -15.70 -21.12
N VAL A 111 -27.19 -16.90 -21.68
CA VAL A 111 -26.03 -17.50 -22.34
C VAL A 111 -26.46 -18.17 -23.63
N SER A 112 -25.72 -17.94 -24.72
CA SER A 112 -26.00 -18.55 -26.01
C SER A 112 -25.03 -19.66 -26.41
N ALA A 113 -25.52 -20.55 -27.27
CA ALA A 113 -24.78 -21.57 -28.02
C ALA A 113 -25.27 -21.54 -29.48
N PRO A 114 -24.69 -20.68 -30.33
CA PRO A 114 -25.19 -20.42 -31.69
C PRO A 114 -25.02 -21.62 -32.64
N ARG A 115 -24.28 -22.66 -32.25
CA ARG A 115 -24.07 -23.87 -33.06
C ARG A 115 -24.87 -25.07 -32.59
N ASN A 116 -25.74 -24.89 -31.60
CA ASN A 116 -26.52 -25.99 -31.07
C ASN A 116 -27.51 -26.56 -32.09
N ASP A 117 -27.68 -27.88 -32.02
CA ASP A 117 -28.45 -28.68 -32.97
C ASP A 117 -29.92 -28.96 -32.55
N GLY A 118 -30.39 -28.40 -31.42
CA GLY A 118 -31.64 -28.75 -30.75
C GLY A 118 -32.90 -28.69 -31.63
N ASN A 119 -32.94 -27.74 -32.58
CA ASN A 119 -34.02 -27.60 -33.57
C ASN A 119 -33.52 -27.65 -35.03
N GLY A 120 -32.45 -28.40 -35.28
CA GLY A 120 -31.79 -28.53 -36.59
C GLY A 120 -30.31 -28.15 -36.51
N THR A 121 -29.51 -28.62 -37.47
CA THR A 121 -28.05 -28.39 -37.47
C THR A 121 -27.71 -26.91 -37.37
N ASP A 122 -26.86 -26.51 -36.42
CA ASP A 122 -26.48 -25.11 -36.16
C ASP A 122 -27.70 -24.15 -36.04
N ALA A 123 -28.86 -24.63 -35.55
CA ALA A 123 -30.03 -23.77 -35.31
C ALA A 123 -29.75 -22.73 -34.22
N GLY A 124 -28.91 -23.09 -33.26
CA GLY A 124 -28.54 -22.29 -32.10
C GLY A 124 -29.61 -22.29 -31.01
N HIS A 125 -29.21 -22.00 -29.78
CA HIS A 125 -30.15 -21.81 -28.66
C HIS A 125 -29.62 -20.82 -27.63
N VAL A 126 -30.52 -20.38 -26.74
CA VAL A 126 -30.19 -19.55 -25.57
C VAL A 126 -30.80 -20.16 -24.32
N ARG A 127 -30.01 -20.21 -23.24
CA ARG A 127 -30.45 -20.56 -21.88
C ARG A 127 -30.34 -19.37 -20.97
N VAL A 128 -31.21 -19.33 -19.95
CA VAL A 128 -31.18 -18.30 -18.93
C VAL A 128 -31.12 -18.96 -17.57
N TYR A 129 -30.20 -18.51 -16.73
CA TYR A 129 -29.95 -19.04 -15.40
C TYR A 129 -30.17 -17.96 -14.34
N GLN A 130 -30.67 -18.38 -13.19
CA GLN A 130 -30.76 -17.56 -11.99
C GLN A 130 -29.86 -18.14 -10.90
N ASN A 131 -29.14 -17.28 -10.21
CA ASN A 131 -28.37 -17.61 -9.03
C ASN A 131 -29.29 -17.71 -7.81
N VAL A 132 -29.42 -18.92 -7.27
CA VAL A 132 -30.16 -19.18 -6.05
C VAL A 132 -29.19 -19.70 -4.98
N SER A 133 -28.80 -18.79 -4.07
CA SER A 133 -27.89 -19.10 -2.95
C SER A 133 -26.54 -19.70 -3.39
N GLY A 134 -25.94 -19.13 -4.44
CA GLY A 134 -24.64 -19.56 -4.96
C GLY A 134 -24.71 -20.71 -5.96
N ASN A 135 -25.90 -21.09 -6.44
CA ASN A 135 -26.06 -22.12 -7.47
C ASN A 135 -26.81 -21.52 -8.67
N TRP A 136 -26.26 -21.72 -9.88
CA TRP A 136 -26.92 -21.32 -11.11
C TRP A 136 -27.93 -22.38 -11.54
N THR A 137 -29.21 -22.00 -11.55
CA THR A 137 -30.32 -22.86 -11.95
C THR A 137 -31.02 -22.28 -13.17
N GLN A 138 -31.21 -23.08 -14.21
CA GLN A 138 -31.91 -22.65 -15.41
C GLN A 138 -33.36 -22.22 -15.08
N ILE A 139 -33.80 -21.10 -15.66
CA ILE A 139 -35.16 -20.59 -15.56
C ILE A 139 -35.88 -20.69 -16.91
N GLY A 140 -36.85 -21.59 -16.98
CA GLY A 140 -37.59 -21.90 -18.20
C GLY A 140 -36.94 -22.99 -19.05
N GLN A 141 -37.58 -23.28 -20.18
CA GLN A 141 -37.05 -24.19 -21.20
C GLN A 141 -35.99 -23.47 -22.05
N ASP A 142 -35.28 -24.24 -22.85
CA ASP A 142 -34.37 -23.72 -23.87
C ASP A 142 -35.14 -22.86 -24.88
N ILE A 143 -34.48 -21.80 -25.36
CA ILE A 143 -35.01 -20.93 -26.40
C ILE A 143 -34.28 -21.26 -27.70
N ASP A 144 -34.85 -22.17 -28.49
CA ASP A 144 -34.21 -22.69 -29.70
C ASP A 144 -34.36 -21.76 -30.92
N GLY A 145 -33.41 -21.86 -31.84
CA GLY A 145 -33.49 -21.39 -33.22
C GLY A 145 -34.74 -21.91 -33.93
N GLN A 146 -35.17 -21.24 -35.01
CA GLN A 146 -36.41 -21.62 -35.71
C GLN A 146 -36.16 -22.76 -36.70
N ALA A 147 -34.98 -22.81 -37.31
CA ALA A 147 -34.55 -23.76 -38.32
C ALA A 147 -33.02 -23.98 -38.29
N ALA A 148 -32.56 -24.95 -39.08
CA ALA A 148 -31.15 -25.25 -39.26
C ALA A 148 -30.39 -24.06 -39.88
N ASP A 149 -29.16 -23.84 -39.42
CA ASP A 149 -28.22 -22.78 -39.79
C ASP A 149 -28.65 -21.35 -39.38
N ASP A 150 -29.74 -21.16 -38.63
CA ASP A 150 -30.19 -19.83 -38.18
C ASP A 150 -29.17 -19.12 -37.29
N ARG A 151 -28.38 -19.90 -36.53
CA ARG A 151 -27.45 -19.43 -35.49
C ARG A 151 -28.08 -18.52 -34.45
N SER A 152 -29.24 -18.91 -33.93
CA SER A 152 -29.88 -18.12 -32.90
C SER A 152 -29.01 -18.04 -31.64
N GLY A 153 -28.77 -16.83 -31.16
CA GLY A 153 -27.85 -16.58 -30.06
C GLY A 153 -26.49 -16.00 -30.46
N ASP A 154 -26.27 -15.65 -31.73
CA ASP A 154 -25.09 -14.87 -32.13
C ASP A 154 -24.93 -13.58 -31.29
N ALA A 155 -26.04 -12.98 -30.86
CA ALA A 155 -26.05 -11.92 -29.85
C ALA A 155 -27.23 -12.06 -28.89
N VAL A 156 -27.02 -11.71 -27.62
CA VAL A 156 -28.04 -11.71 -26.58
C VAL A 156 -27.99 -10.43 -25.74
N SER A 157 -29.15 -9.94 -25.30
CA SER A 157 -29.22 -8.81 -24.36
C SER A 157 -30.39 -8.96 -23.39
N LEU A 158 -30.11 -8.90 -22.09
CA LEU A 158 -31.11 -8.86 -21.03
C LEU A 158 -31.48 -7.41 -20.64
N SER A 159 -32.73 -7.21 -20.22
CA SER A 159 -33.13 -6.02 -19.47
C SER A 159 -32.48 -6.01 -18.07
N ALA A 160 -32.44 -4.85 -17.42
CA ALA A 160 -31.77 -4.69 -16.12
C ALA A 160 -32.35 -5.62 -15.03
N ASN A 161 -33.65 -5.92 -15.08
CA ASN A 161 -34.30 -6.85 -14.15
C ASN A 161 -34.29 -8.32 -14.63
N GLY A 162 -33.65 -8.64 -15.75
CA GLY A 162 -33.56 -9.98 -16.32
C GLY A 162 -34.88 -10.57 -16.83
N SER A 163 -35.93 -9.75 -17.03
CA SER A 163 -37.26 -10.24 -17.44
C SER A 163 -37.52 -10.17 -18.95
N ILE A 164 -36.74 -9.41 -19.71
CA ILE A 164 -36.83 -9.31 -21.16
C ILE A 164 -35.48 -9.70 -21.76
N LEU A 165 -35.50 -10.52 -22.81
CA LEU A 165 -34.33 -11.02 -23.50
C LEU A 165 -34.50 -10.82 -25.01
N ALA A 166 -33.55 -10.15 -25.66
CA ALA A 166 -33.45 -10.08 -27.11
C ALA A 166 -32.37 -11.06 -27.60
N ILE A 167 -32.66 -11.76 -28.70
CA ILE A 167 -31.80 -12.78 -29.30
C ILE A 167 -31.69 -12.51 -30.80
N GLY A 168 -30.47 -12.33 -31.30
CA GLY A 168 -30.18 -12.22 -32.73
C GLY A 168 -29.85 -13.57 -33.36
N SER A 169 -30.26 -13.76 -34.62
CA SER A 169 -29.92 -14.93 -35.46
C SER A 169 -29.52 -14.43 -36.84
N VAL A 170 -28.23 -14.37 -37.16
CA VAL A 170 -27.75 -13.59 -38.33
C VAL A 170 -27.93 -14.29 -39.66
N ARG A 171 -28.16 -15.61 -39.64
CA ARG A 171 -28.26 -16.45 -40.84
C ARG A 171 -29.69 -16.80 -41.23
N ASN A 172 -30.65 -16.50 -40.35
CA ASN A 172 -32.06 -16.67 -40.65
C ASN A 172 -32.48 -15.82 -41.88
N GLU A 173 -33.53 -16.27 -42.57
CA GLU A 173 -34.12 -15.58 -43.73
C GLU A 173 -33.10 -15.24 -44.84
N ALA A 174 -32.36 -16.26 -45.32
CA ALA A 174 -31.31 -16.10 -46.33
C ALA A 174 -30.23 -15.06 -45.93
N TRP A 175 -29.83 -15.11 -44.66
CA TRP A 175 -28.83 -14.23 -44.06
C TRP A 175 -29.26 -12.76 -44.00
N ALA A 176 -30.55 -12.47 -44.19
CA ALA A 176 -31.09 -11.16 -43.79
C ALA A 176 -30.94 -10.97 -42.28
N GLY A 177 -31.06 -12.06 -41.53
CA GLY A 177 -31.00 -12.12 -40.09
C GLY A 177 -32.28 -11.62 -39.43
N ASP A 178 -32.49 -12.00 -38.18
CA ASP A 178 -33.64 -11.56 -37.40
C ASP A 178 -33.30 -11.36 -35.92
N VAL A 179 -34.18 -10.66 -35.22
CA VAL A 179 -34.16 -10.56 -33.76
C VAL A 179 -35.51 -10.94 -33.17
N ARG A 180 -35.47 -11.87 -32.22
CA ARG A 180 -36.64 -12.30 -31.44
C ARG A 180 -36.51 -11.79 -30.00
N VAL A 181 -37.61 -11.31 -29.44
CA VAL A 181 -37.63 -10.79 -28.08
C VAL A 181 -38.59 -11.59 -27.22
N TYR A 182 -38.13 -12.02 -26.06
CA TYR A 182 -38.86 -12.86 -25.12
C TYR A 182 -39.06 -12.15 -23.79
N GLN A 183 -40.20 -12.43 -23.16
CA GLN A 183 -40.50 -12.04 -21.79
C GLN A 183 -40.60 -13.27 -20.90
N ASN A 184 -39.98 -13.21 -19.74
CA ASN A 184 -40.16 -14.22 -18.71
C ASN A 184 -41.48 -13.98 -17.97
N VAL A 185 -42.41 -14.92 -18.10
CA VAL A 185 -43.69 -14.93 -17.40
C VAL A 185 -43.75 -16.16 -16.49
N SER A 186 -43.52 -15.94 -15.20
CA SER A 186 -43.56 -16.99 -14.17
C SER A 186 -42.62 -18.17 -14.46
N GLY A 187 -41.40 -17.88 -14.92
CA GLY A 187 -40.38 -18.88 -15.24
C GLY A 187 -40.48 -19.47 -16.64
N ASN A 188 -41.37 -18.97 -17.50
CA ASN A 188 -41.45 -19.39 -18.90
C ASN A 188 -41.10 -18.22 -19.82
N TRP A 189 -40.24 -18.45 -20.80
CA TRP A 189 -39.89 -17.46 -21.81
C TRP A 189 -40.92 -17.50 -22.95
N THR A 190 -41.65 -16.41 -23.13
CA THR A 190 -42.65 -16.26 -24.18
C THR A 190 -42.27 -15.12 -25.10
N GLN A 191 -42.26 -15.36 -26.41
CA GLN A 191 -41.96 -14.32 -27.39
C GLN A 191 -42.98 -13.17 -27.32
N ILE A 192 -42.50 -11.93 -27.42
CA ILE A 192 -43.30 -10.71 -27.41
C ILE A 192 -43.16 -9.97 -28.75
N GLY A 193 -44.26 -9.98 -29.52
CA GLY A 193 -44.30 -9.42 -30.87
C GLY A 193 -43.78 -10.39 -31.93
N SER A 194 -43.84 -9.94 -33.18
CA SER A 194 -43.28 -10.67 -34.32
C SER A 194 -41.75 -10.56 -34.37
N ASP A 195 -41.12 -11.45 -35.13
CA ASP A 195 -39.70 -11.39 -35.46
C ASP A 195 -39.37 -10.06 -36.14
N ILE A 196 -38.24 -9.46 -35.75
CA ILE A 196 -37.73 -8.22 -36.35
C ILE A 196 -36.71 -8.61 -37.42
N VAL A 197 -37.16 -8.74 -38.66
CA VAL A 197 -36.36 -9.26 -39.77
C VAL A 197 -35.49 -8.16 -40.43
N GLY A 198 -34.29 -8.54 -40.89
CA GLY A 198 -33.45 -7.76 -41.81
C GLY A 198 -34.22 -7.28 -43.05
N GLU A 199 -33.74 -6.20 -43.67
CA GLU A 199 -34.44 -5.63 -44.84
C GLU A 199 -34.18 -6.43 -46.11
N ASN A 200 -32.94 -6.91 -46.28
CA ASN A 200 -32.49 -7.63 -47.45
C ASN A 200 -31.63 -8.85 -47.10
N PRO A 201 -31.57 -9.87 -47.99
CA PRO A 201 -30.68 -11.02 -47.81
C PRO A 201 -29.22 -10.58 -47.64
N SER A 202 -28.49 -11.28 -46.77
CA SER A 202 -27.07 -11.02 -46.43
C SER A 202 -26.78 -9.76 -45.60
N ASP A 203 -27.79 -9.05 -45.10
CA ASP A 203 -27.62 -7.92 -44.19
C ASP A 203 -27.03 -8.30 -42.81
N GLN A 204 -27.26 -9.54 -42.39
CA GLN A 204 -26.87 -10.06 -41.07
C GLN A 204 -27.41 -9.22 -39.91
N SER A 205 -28.68 -8.81 -40.00
CA SER A 205 -29.37 -8.10 -38.92
C SER A 205 -29.45 -8.98 -37.67
N GLY A 206 -29.17 -8.39 -36.50
CA GLY A 206 -29.11 -9.13 -35.24
C GLY A 206 -27.70 -9.55 -34.84
N TYR A 207 -26.66 -9.19 -35.61
CA TYR A 207 -25.26 -9.45 -35.26
C TYR A 207 -24.86 -8.82 -33.92
N SER A 208 -25.44 -7.66 -33.61
CA SER A 208 -25.34 -7.06 -32.28
C SER A 208 -26.72 -6.56 -31.85
N VAL A 209 -27.05 -6.75 -30.57
CA VAL A 209 -28.32 -6.32 -29.99
C VAL A 209 -28.08 -5.65 -28.64
N SER A 210 -28.86 -4.62 -28.32
CA SER A 210 -28.82 -4.00 -26.99
C SER A 210 -30.21 -3.54 -26.57
N LEU A 211 -30.66 -4.02 -25.40
CA LEU A 211 -31.86 -3.55 -24.73
C LEU A 211 -31.53 -2.41 -23.75
N ASN A 212 -32.47 -1.48 -23.59
CA ASN A 212 -32.44 -0.55 -22.46
C ASN A 212 -32.81 -1.25 -21.14
N ALA A 213 -32.66 -0.55 -20.01
CA ALA A 213 -32.84 -1.15 -18.68
C ALA A 213 -34.25 -1.73 -18.46
N THR A 214 -35.28 -1.12 -19.04
CA THR A 214 -36.67 -1.58 -18.95
C THR A 214 -37.05 -2.63 -20.00
N GLY A 215 -36.17 -2.91 -20.97
CA GLY A 215 -36.40 -3.88 -22.04
C GLY A 215 -37.44 -3.47 -23.08
N ASN A 216 -37.74 -2.17 -23.21
CA ASN A 216 -38.76 -1.67 -24.14
C ASN A 216 -38.18 -0.88 -25.32
N ILE A 217 -36.87 -0.61 -25.34
CA ILE A 217 -36.14 -0.07 -26.49
C ILE A 217 -35.04 -1.07 -26.84
N LEU A 218 -34.88 -1.37 -28.12
CA LEU A 218 -33.95 -2.35 -28.66
C LEU A 218 -33.19 -1.74 -29.85
N ALA A 219 -31.86 -1.72 -29.79
CA ALA A 219 -31.01 -1.41 -30.93
C ALA A 219 -30.51 -2.71 -31.58
N ILE A 220 -30.48 -2.74 -32.91
CA ILE A 220 -30.11 -3.90 -33.72
C ILE A 220 -29.08 -3.46 -34.77
N GLY A 221 -27.90 -4.08 -34.75
CA GLY A 221 -26.87 -3.89 -35.75
C GLY A 221 -26.96 -4.90 -36.91
N ALA A 222 -26.67 -4.42 -38.11
CA ALA A 222 -26.59 -5.17 -39.36
C ALA A 222 -25.33 -4.72 -40.12
N PHE A 223 -24.15 -5.21 -39.69
CA PHE A 223 -22.87 -4.69 -40.16
C PHE A 223 -22.61 -4.96 -41.65
N ALA A 224 -23.26 -5.97 -42.24
CA ALA A 224 -23.11 -6.35 -43.64
C ALA A 224 -24.12 -5.65 -44.57
N ASN A 225 -25.08 -4.89 -44.02
CA ASN A 225 -26.07 -4.16 -44.81
C ASN A 225 -25.39 -3.23 -45.83
N SER A 226 -25.95 -3.21 -47.04
CA SER A 226 -25.42 -2.47 -48.19
C SER A 226 -26.45 -1.57 -48.88
N ASP A 227 -27.61 -1.32 -48.24
CA ASP A 227 -28.76 -0.66 -48.86
C ASP A 227 -28.57 0.82 -49.13
N ASN A 228 -27.61 1.43 -48.43
CA ASN A 228 -27.14 2.80 -48.67
C ASN A 228 -26.24 2.92 -49.93
N GLY A 229 -25.97 1.83 -50.64
CA GLY A 229 -25.09 1.79 -51.82
C GLY A 229 -23.61 1.57 -51.52
N ASN A 230 -23.24 1.41 -50.25
CA ASN A 230 -21.89 1.05 -49.81
C ASN A 230 -21.84 -0.44 -49.46
N LEU A 231 -20.99 -1.21 -50.14
CA LEU A 231 -20.81 -2.64 -49.83
C LEU A 231 -20.36 -2.80 -48.37
N ALA A 232 -21.13 -3.52 -47.56
CA ALA A 232 -20.90 -3.67 -46.12
C ALA A 232 -20.66 -2.34 -45.39
N GLY A 233 -21.41 -1.30 -45.78
CA GLY A 233 -21.39 -0.01 -45.08
C GLY A 233 -21.97 -0.12 -43.66
N GLY A 234 -22.92 -1.03 -43.48
CA GLY A 234 -23.54 -1.33 -42.19
C GLY A 234 -24.69 -0.40 -41.84
N GLN A 235 -25.58 -0.89 -40.99
CA GLN A 235 -26.80 -0.21 -40.56
C GLN A 235 -27.12 -0.53 -39.09
N VAL A 236 -27.72 0.42 -38.38
CA VAL A 236 -28.38 0.20 -37.10
C VAL A 236 -29.83 0.68 -37.15
N ARG A 237 -30.74 -0.17 -36.68
CA ARG A 237 -32.17 0.16 -36.49
C ARG A 237 -32.53 0.08 -35.02
N VAL A 238 -33.38 1.00 -34.56
CA VAL A 238 -33.83 1.04 -33.17
C VAL A 238 -35.34 0.89 -33.10
N TYR A 239 -35.83 0.01 -32.24
CA TYR A 239 -37.24 -0.32 -32.08
C TYR A 239 -37.71 -0.02 -30.66
N GLN A 240 -38.99 0.34 -30.54
CA GLN A 240 -39.70 0.46 -29.28
C GLN A 240 -40.84 -0.54 -29.22
N ASN A 241 -40.97 -1.22 -28.09
CA ASN A 241 -42.14 -2.05 -27.82
C ASN A 241 -43.32 -1.17 -27.40
N VAL A 242 -44.37 -1.18 -28.22
CA VAL A 242 -45.64 -0.52 -27.95
C VAL A 242 -46.73 -1.58 -27.88
N SER A 243 -47.13 -1.94 -26.66
CA SER A 243 -48.20 -2.92 -26.40
C SER A 243 -47.95 -4.29 -27.05
N GLY A 244 -46.72 -4.79 -26.99
CA GLY A 244 -46.32 -6.09 -27.54
C GLY A 244 -45.92 -6.05 -29.01
N ASN A 245 -45.91 -4.88 -29.67
CA ASN A 245 -45.43 -4.75 -31.05
C ASN A 245 -44.16 -3.92 -31.08
N TRP A 246 -43.13 -4.39 -31.79
CA TRP A 246 -41.91 -3.65 -32.00
C TRP A 246 -42.04 -2.72 -33.19
N THR A 247 -41.95 -1.41 -32.93
CA THR A 247 -42.06 -0.36 -33.95
C THR A 247 -40.76 0.42 -34.03
N GLN A 248 -40.24 0.62 -35.23
CA GLN A 248 -39.00 1.38 -35.42
C GLN A 248 -39.15 2.83 -34.95
N VAL A 249 -38.09 3.34 -34.30
CA VAL A 249 -37.98 4.69 -33.76
C VAL A 249 -36.93 5.45 -34.56
N GLY A 250 -37.40 6.38 -35.38
CA GLY A 250 -36.54 7.18 -36.25
C GLY A 250 -36.18 6.49 -37.54
N GLN A 251 -35.27 7.13 -38.28
CA GLN A 251 -34.70 6.59 -39.52
C GLN A 251 -33.56 5.63 -39.21
N ASP A 252 -33.17 4.83 -40.19
CA ASP A 252 -31.98 3.98 -40.11
C ASP A 252 -30.73 4.83 -39.91
N ILE A 253 -29.80 4.32 -39.10
CA ILE A 253 -28.48 4.90 -38.94
C ILE A 253 -27.54 4.10 -39.85
N ASN A 254 -27.16 4.69 -40.98
CA ASN A 254 -26.37 4.01 -42.00
C ASN A 254 -24.90 4.44 -41.93
N GLY A 255 -23.99 3.51 -42.19
CA GLY A 255 -22.59 3.83 -42.46
C GLY A 255 -22.48 4.70 -43.72
N TYR A 256 -21.34 5.35 -43.90
CA TYR A 256 -21.18 6.33 -44.99
C TYR A 256 -20.02 6.01 -45.95
N PHE A 257 -19.23 4.97 -45.66
CA PHE A 257 -18.23 4.40 -46.58
C PHE A 257 -18.41 2.89 -46.77
N GLN A 258 -17.82 2.35 -47.85
CA GLN A 258 -17.67 0.91 -48.06
C GLN A 258 -16.88 0.27 -46.92
N GLU A 259 -17.31 -0.92 -46.49
CA GLU A 259 -16.63 -1.73 -45.48
C GLU A 259 -16.41 -0.98 -44.15
N ASN A 260 -17.31 -0.06 -43.79
CA ASN A 260 -17.34 0.55 -42.45
C ASN A 260 -17.76 -0.45 -41.37
N LEU A 261 -18.62 -1.42 -41.73
CA LEU A 261 -19.19 -2.37 -40.79
C LEU A 261 -19.94 -1.69 -39.63
N LEU A 262 -20.63 -0.57 -39.88
CA LEU A 262 -21.40 0.14 -38.85
C LEU A 262 -22.46 -0.79 -38.25
N GLY A 263 -22.53 -0.87 -36.93
CA GLY A 263 -23.44 -1.79 -36.24
C GLY A 263 -22.82 -3.15 -35.94
N TYR A 264 -21.50 -3.28 -36.10
CA TYR A 264 -20.75 -4.45 -35.61
C TYR A 264 -20.93 -4.63 -34.10
N SER A 265 -20.97 -3.52 -33.35
CA SER A 265 -21.33 -3.53 -31.93
C SER A 265 -22.26 -2.35 -31.63
N VAL A 266 -23.21 -2.56 -30.70
CA VAL A 266 -24.17 -1.54 -30.27
C VAL A 266 -24.36 -1.56 -28.75
N SER A 267 -24.56 -0.40 -28.14
CA SER A 267 -24.89 -0.29 -26.71
C SER A 267 -25.86 0.85 -26.48
N LEU A 268 -27.01 0.57 -25.86
CA LEU A 268 -27.94 1.57 -25.35
C LEU A 268 -27.61 1.95 -23.90
N ASN A 269 -27.93 3.20 -23.54
CA ASN A 269 -27.98 3.59 -22.14
C ASN A 269 -29.26 3.08 -21.44
N ALA A 270 -29.35 3.25 -20.12
CA ALA A 270 -30.44 2.68 -19.32
C ALA A 270 -31.85 3.14 -19.76
N THR A 271 -31.98 4.39 -20.20
CA THR A 271 -33.24 4.95 -20.70
C THR A 271 -33.53 4.62 -22.16
N GLY A 272 -32.52 4.19 -22.93
CA GLY A 272 -32.64 3.86 -24.36
C GLY A 272 -32.67 5.08 -25.28
N ASN A 273 -32.25 6.25 -24.80
CA ASN A 273 -32.21 7.49 -25.59
C ASN A 273 -30.80 7.90 -26.04
N ILE A 274 -29.76 7.21 -25.58
CA ILE A 274 -28.39 7.33 -26.06
C ILE A 274 -27.95 5.97 -26.58
N LEU A 275 -27.30 5.95 -27.75
CA LEU A 275 -26.87 4.76 -28.44
C LEU A 275 -25.41 4.94 -28.90
N ALA A 276 -24.52 4.07 -28.48
CA ALA A 276 -23.18 3.94 -29.06
C ALA A 276 -23.18 2.85 -30.13
N ILE A 277 -22.46 3.09 -31.22
CA ILE A 277 -22.36 2.20 -32.37
C ILE A 277 -20.89 2.09 -32.76
N GLY A 278 -20.38 0.86 -32.83
CA GLY A 278 -19.05 0.57 -33.33
C GLY A 278 -19.02 0.26 -34.83
N ALA A 279 -17.94 0.68 -35.47
CA ALA A 279 -17.62 0.48 -36.88
C ALA A 279 -16.12 0.17 -37.01
N PRO A 280 -15.69 -1.07 -36.73
CA PRO A 280 -14.27 -1.45 -36.78
C PRO A 280 -13.65 -1.28 -38.17
N GLY A 281 -14.47 -1.40 -39.22
CA GLY A 281 -14.00 -1.49 -40.58
C GLY A 281 -13.16 -2.74 -40.84
N VAL A 282 -12.76 -2.94 -42.09
CA VAL A 282 -11.83 -4.03 -42.48
C VAL A 282 -10.43 -3.45 -42.61
N ASN A 283 -9.47 -3.91 -41.79
CA ASN A 283 -8.08 -3.45 -41.87
C ASN A 283 -7.94 -1.92 -41.77
N ALA A 284 -8.79 -1.28 -40.98
CA ALA A 284 -8.90 0.17 -40.85
C ALA A 284 -8.69 0.59 -39.39
N ALA A 285 -8.52 1.89 -39.16
CA ALA A 285 -8.49 2.41 -37.79
C ALA A 285 -9.80 2.12 -37.03
N GLY A 286 -10.92 2.06 -37.76
CA GLY A 286 -12.25 1.93 -37.17
C GLY A 286 -12.65 3.18 -36.39
N PHE A 287 -13.91 3.22 -35.95
CA PHE A 287 -14.42 4.26 -35.09
C PHE A 287 -15.64 3.81 -34.29
N ALA A 288 -16.04 4.63 -33.31
CA ALA A 288 -17.37 4.57 -32.72
C ALA A 288 -18.10 5.91 -32.89
N GLN A 289 -19.42 5.84 -32.95
CA GLN A 289 -20.32 6.99 -32.97
C GLN A 289 -21.31 6.89 -31.81
N VAL A 290 -21.69 8.04 -31.26
CA VAL A 290 -22.72 8.09 -30.20
C VAL A 290 -23.85 9.00 -30.64
N PHE A 291 -25.09 8.51 -30.57
CA PHE A 291 -26.29 9.21 -30.99
C PHE A 291 -27.23 9.45 -29.81
N GLN A 292 -27.94 10.57 -29.85
CA GLN A 292 -29.06 10.88 -28.96
C GLN A 292 -30.37 10.85 -29.75
N ASN A 293 -31.39 10.20 -29.19
CA ASN A 293 -32.76 10.32 -29.69
C ASN A 293 -33.38 11.62 -29.20
N ILE A 294 -33.71 12.51 -30.14
CA ILE A 294 -34.39 13.78 -29.89
C ILE A 294 -35.73 13.73 -30.62
N SER A 295 -36.79 13.44 -29.87
CA SER A 295 -38.18 13.39 -30.39
C SER A 295 -38.37 12.42 -31.57
N GLY A 296 -37.75 11.24 -31.49
CA GLY A 296 -37.83 10.22 -32.53
C GLY A 296 -36.77 10.32 -33.63
N THR A 297 -35.89 11.32 -33.59
CA THR A 297 -34.75 11.44 -34.53
C THR A 297 -33.45 11.13 -33.82
N TRP A 298 -32.63 10.24 -34.38
CA TRP A 298 -31.27 9.97 -33.89
C TRP A 298 -30.30 11.02 -34.44
N THR A 299 -29.67 11.77 -33.54
CA THR A 299 -28.71 12.83 -33.87
C THR A 299 -27.38 12.50 -33.21
N GLN A 300 -26.28 12.52 -33.97
CA GLN A 300 -24.95 12.26 -33.42
C GLN A 300 -24.54 13.31 -32.38
N ILE A 301 -23.89 12.86 -31.31
CA ILE A 301 -23.33 13.68 -30.24
C ILE A 301 -21.81 13.75 -30.44
N GLY A 302 -21.32 14.94 -30.79
CA GLY A 302 -19.90 15.13 -31.07
C GLY A 302 -19.48 14.54 -32.41
N GLU A 303 -18.17 14.46 -32.62
CA GLU A 303 -17.57 13.84 -33.80
C GLU A 303 -17.40 12.33 -33.60
N ASP A 304 -17.01 11.63 -34.67
CA ASP A 304 -16.61 10.22 -34.58
C ASP A 304 -15.38 10.04 -33.68
N ILE A 305 -15.36 8.93 -32.95
CA ILE A 305 -14.25 8.56 -32.07
C ILE A 305 -13.38 7.52 -32.79
N TYR A 306 -12.33 7.97 -33.47
CA TYR A 306 -11.48 7.14 -34.33
C TYR A 306 -10.45 6.27 -33.57
N GLY A 307 -10.08 5.15 -34.20
CA GLY A 307 -8.81 4.45 -33.95
C GLY A 307 -7.60 5.39 -33.92
N GLU A 308 -6.58 5.05 -33.14
CA GLU A 308 -5.31 5.78 -33.09
C GLU A 308 -4.41 5.45 -34.29
N ASN A 309 -4.46 4.21 -34.77
CA ASN A 309 -3.68 3.73 -35.91
C ASN A 309 -4.57 3.03 -36.94
N ASP A 310 -4.12 3.00 -38.19
CA ASP A 310 -4.67 2.06 -39.19
C ASP A 310 -4.60 0.63 -38.62
N PHE A 311 -5.56 -0.24 -38.93
CA PHE A 311 -5.65 -1.62 -38.42
C PHE A 311 -5.92 -1.78 -36.91
N ASP A 312 -6.23 -0.72 -36.16
CA ASP A 312 -6.73 -0.85 -34.78
C ASP A 312 -8.07 -1.62 -34.72
N GLU A 313 -8.90 -1.44 -35.75
CA GLU A 313 -10.28 -1.95 -35.81
C GLU A 313 -11.10 -1.55 -34.56
N SER A 314 -10.93 -0.28 -34.16
CA SER A 314 -11.62 0.36 -33.04
C SER A 314 -13.13 0.37 -33.27
N GLY A 315 -13.91 -0.01 -32.25
CA GLY A 315 -15.35 -0.20 -32.36
C GLY A 315 -15.77 -1.64 -32.60
N CYS A 316 -14.85 -2.61 -32.51
CA CYS A 316 -15.20 -4.04 -32.50
C CYS A 316 -16.10 -4.39 -31.31
N SER A 317 -15.97 -3.66 -30.20
CA SER A 317 -16.88 -3.72 -29.06
C SER A 317 -17.10 -2.31 -28.50
N VAL A 318 -18.33 -2.03 -28.06
CA VAL A 318 -18.69 -0.76 -27.40
C VAL A 318 -19.57 -1.05 -26.18
N SER A 319 -19.38 -0.27 -25.12
CA SER A 319 -20.24 -0.34 -23.93
C SER A 319 -20.50 1.07 -23.38
N LEU A 320 -21.77 1.41 -23.15
CA LEU A 320 -22.19 2.64 -22.51
C LEU A 320 -22.48 2.44 -21.02
N ASN A 321 -22.18 3.45 -20.21
CA ASN A 321 -22.71 3.52 -18.86
C ASN A 321 -24.23 3.83 -18.87
N ALA A 322 -24.89 3.69 -17.71
CA ALA A 322 -26.35 3.83 -17.61
C ALA A 322 -26.86 5.21 -18.03
N ASN A 323 -26.08 6.27 -17.81
CA ASN A 323 -26.44 7.63 -18.20
C ASN A 323 -26.17 7.92 -19.70
N GLY A 324 -25.29 7.15 -20.35
CA GLY A 324 -24.87 7.36 -21.73
C GLY A 324 -23.83 8.48 -21.90
N ASN A 325 -23.16 8.91 -20.83
CA ASN A 325 -22.13 9.94 -20.88
C ASN A 325 -20.70 9.39 -20.84
N ILE A 326 -20.52 8.09 -20.61
CA ILE A 326 -19.23 7.39 -20.68
C ILE A 326 -19.37 6.21 -21.64
N VAL A 327 -18.42 6.07 -22.56
CA VAL A 327 -18.34 4.95 -23.51
C VAL A 327 -16.96 4.29 -23.44
N ALA A 328 -16.93 2.97 -23.31
CA ALA A 328 -15.73 2.16 -23.54
C ALA A 328 -15.76 1.61 -24.96
N ILE A 329 -14.61 1.66 -25.64
CA ILE A 329 -14.45 1.23 -27.02
C ILE A 329 -13.26 0.28 -27.07
N GLY A 330 -13.52 -0.95 -27.46
CA GLY A 330 -12.51 -1.94 -27.76
C GLY A 330 -12.00 -1.83 -29.19
N SER A 331 -10.71 -2.09 -29.36
CA SER A 331 -10.01 -2.21 -30.63
C SER A 331 -9.40 -3.59 -30.62
N ARG A 332 -9.76 -4.45 -31.57
CA ARG A 332 -9.25 -5.83 -31.56
C ARG A 332 -7.81 -5.89 -32.04
N GLY A 333 -7.36 -4.97 -32.90
CA GLY A 333 -6.07 -5.07 -33.58
C GLY A 333 -6.08 -6.12 -34.68
N VAL A 334 -5.03 -6.14 -35.51
CA VAL A 334 -4.91 -7.07 -36.65
C VAL A 334 -3.55 -7.76 -36.64
N GLU A 335 -3.57 -9.08 -36.81
CA GLU A 335 -2.39 -9.89 -37.07
C GLU A 335 -1.86 -9.67 -38.50
N GLY A 336 -0.55 -9.43 -38.64
CA GLY A 336 0.11 -9.34 -39.95
C GLY A 336 0.77 -7.99 -40.24
N ILE A 337 0.31 -7.27 -41.28
CA ILE A 337 0.95 -6.01 -41.71
C ILE A 337 0.73 -4.93 -40.64
N GLY A 338 1.76 -4.63 -39.87
CA GLY A 338 1.74 -3.60 -38.82
C GLY A 338 1.77 -4.17 -37.40
N ASN A 339 1.31 -5.42 -37.21
CA ASN A 339 1.22 -6.16 -35.95
C ASN A 339 0.76 -5.28 -34.77
N ILE A 340 -0.52 -4.90 -34.79
CA ILE A 340 -1.08 -3.94 -33.85
C ILE A 340 -1.86 -4.68 -32.77
N ASP A 341 -1.54 -4.35 -31.53
CA ASP A 341 -2.18 -4.92 -30.35
C ASP A 341 -3.59 -4.38 -30.16
N GLY A 342 -4.46 -5.23 -29.63
CA GLY A 342 -5.75 -4.79 -29.15
C GLY A 342 -5.60 -3.77 -28.02
N SER A 343 -6.57 -2.88 -27.89
CA SER A 343 -6.59 -1.87 -26.83
C SER A 343 -8.00 -1.45 -26.48
N VAL A 344 -8.18 -0.93 -25.27
CA VAL A 344 -9.45 -0.34 -24.85
C VAL A 344 -9.25 1.10 -24.44
N ARG A 345 -10.13 1.97 -24.93
CA ARG A 345 -10.18 3.39 -24.59
C ARG A 345 -11.55 3.76 -24.06
N VAL A 346 -11.57 4.61 -23.04
CA VAL A 346 -12.81 5.09 -22.42
C VAL A 346 -12.92 6.58 -22.61
N TYR A 347 -14.09 7.06 -23.00
CA TYR A 347 -14.35 8.47 -23.29
C TYR A 347 -15.54 8.97 -22.45
N GLU A 348 -15.43 10.19 -21.94
CA GLU A 348 -16.50 10.92 -21.28
C GLU A 348 -17.00 12.04 -22.21
N ASN A 349 -18.31 12.18 -22.34
CA ASN A 349 -18.91 13.31 -23.04
C ASN A 349 -18.86 14.57 -22.16
N VAL A 350 -18.10 15.57 -22.59
CA VAL A 350 -17.98 16.87 -21.94
C VAL A 350 -18.50 17.94 -22.90
N SER A 351 -19.71 18.43 -22.64
CA SER A 351 -20.35 19.49 -23.43
C SER A 351 -20.48 19.16 -24.93
N GLY A 352 -20.77 17.89 -25.25
CA GLY A 352 -20.93 17.43 -26.63
C GLY A 352 -19.65 16.95 -27.30
N SER A 353 -18.48 17.03 -26.64
CA SER A 353 -17.22 16.46 -27.14
C SER A 353 -16.84 15.23 -26.33
N TRP A 354 -16.43 14.15 -27.01
CA TRP A 354 -15.92 12.94 -26.37
C TRP A 354 -14.43 13.11 -26.06
N LEU A 355 -14.10 13.10 -24.77
CA LEU A 355 -12.73 13.24 -24.28
C LEU A 355 -12.30 11.94 -23.63
N GLN A 356 -11.13 11.42 -24.01
CA GLN A 356 -10.59 10.20 -23.41
C GLN A 356 -10.35 10.42 -21.92
N THR A 357 -10.78 9.45 -21.10
CA THR A 357 -10.55 9.41 -19.66
C THR A 357 -9.44 8.41 -19.35
N GLY A 358 -8.30 8.93 -18.90
CA GLY A 358 -7.14 8.12 -18.57
C GLY A 358 -6.31 7.68 -19.77
N ASN A 359 -5.31 6.84 -19.48
CA ASN A 359 -4.48 6.23 -20.50
C ASN A 359 -5.26 5.15 -21.26
N THR A 360 -4.85 4.91 -22.50
CA THR A 360 -5.23 3.72 -23.26
C THR A 360 -4.88 2.47 -22.44
N ILE A 361 -5.84 1.57 -22.27
CA ILE A 361 -5.64 0.30 -21.59
C ILE A 361 -5.12 -0.67 -22.65
N ALA A 362 -3.79 -0.70 -22.81
CA ALA A 362 -3.08 -1.67 -23.64
C ALA A 362 -2.78 -2.88 -22.77
N GLY A 363 -3.52 -3.97 -23.01
CA GLY A 363 -3.58 -5.08 -22.06
C GLY A 363 -2.42 -6.06 -22.16
N GLU A 364 -1.91 -6.36 -23.36
CA GLU A 364 -1.20 -7.61 -23.55
C GLU A 364 0.05 -7.50 -24.43
N PRO A 365 0.99 -8.47 -24.34
CA PRO A 365 1.96 -8.75 -25.39
C PRO A 365 1.29 -8.96 -26.76
N LEU A 366 2.12 -8.86 -27.82
CA LEU A 366 1.71 -9.04 -29.21
C LEU A 366 0.76 -10.24 -29.43
N ASN A 367 -0.34 -10.01 -30.15
CA ASN A 367 -1.30 -11.00 -30.67
C ASN A 367 -2.28 -11.64 -29.67
N GLN A 368 -2.55 -10.99 -28.53
CA GLN A 368 -3.51 -11.51 -27.54
C GLN A 368 -4.87 -10.78 -27.54
N PHE A 369 -4.99 -9.80 -28.44
CA PHE A 369 -6.22 -9.06 -28.81
C PHE A 369 -7.17 -8.70 -27.66
N PRO A 370 -6.71 -7.96 -26.63
CA PRO A 370 -7.61 -7.46 -25.59
C PRO A 370 -8.60 -6.45 -26.19
N GLY A 371 -9.82 -6.40 -25.63
CA GLY A 371 -10.86 -5.47 -26.08
C GLY A 371 -11.82 -6.05 -27.12
N ILE A 372 -11.71 -7.34 -27.43
CA ILE A 372 -12.73 -8.07 -28.20
C ILE A 372 -14.09 -7.99 -27.52
N ALA A 373 -14.12 -8.05 -26.19
CA ALA A 373 -15.32 -7.83 -25.39
C ALA A 373 -15.04 -6.81 -24.29
N VAL A 374 -15.91 -5.80 -24.18
CA VAL A 374 -15.86 -4.78 -23.13
C VAL A 374 -17.23 -4.63 -22.47
N SER A 375 -17.24 -4.43 -21.16
CA SER A 375 -18.47 -4.14 -20.41
C SER A 375 -18.21 -3.09 -19.34
N LEU A 376 -18.95 -1.98 -19.40
CA LEU A 376 -18.97 -0.96 -18.35
C LEU A 376 -20.09 -1.24 -17.34
N ASN A 377 -19.82 -0.94 -16.06
CA ASN A 377 -20.88 -0.88 -15.07
C ASN A 377 -21.80 0.35 -15.27
N ALA A 378 -22.88 0.44 -14.51
CA ALA A 378 -23.85 1.53 -14.64
C ALA A 378 -23.25 2.92 -14.34
N GLY A 379 -22.27 2.99 -13.43
CA GLY A 379 -21.55 4.22 -13.11
C GLY A 379 -20.58 4.68 -14.20
N GLY A 380 -20.08 3.75 -15.02
CA GLY A 380 -19.00 3.99 -15.98
C GLY A 380 -17.63 4.06 -15.33
N ASN A 381 -17.50 3.61 -14.08
CA ASN A 381 -16.26 3.64 -13.30
C ASN A 381 -15.64 2.24 -13.14
N ILE A 382 -16.32 1.16 -13.51
CA ILE A 382 -15.76 -0.20 -13.57
C ILE A 382 -15.89 -0.73 -14.99
N LEU A 383 -14.83 -1.32 -15.51
CA LEU A 383 -14.72 -1.83 -16.87
C LEU A 383 -14.15 -3.26 -16.85
N ALA A 384 -14.87 -4.22 -17.42
CA ALA A 384 -14.34 -5.55 -17.71
C ALA A 384 -13.87 -5.61 -19.17
N ILE A 385 -12.73 -6.25 -19.40
CA ILE A 385 -12.10 -6.42 -20.71
C ILE A 385 -11.75 -7.90 -20.87
N GLY A 386 -12.26 -8.52 -21.94
CA GLY A 386 -11.87 -9.87 -22.34
C GLY A 386 -10.72 -9.86 -23.35
N ALA A 387 -9.83 -10.84 -23.21
CA ALA A 387 -8.70 -11.10 -24.10
C ALA A 387 -8.60 -12.62 -24.36
N PRO A 388 -9.47 -13.17 -25.23
CA PRO A 388 -9.62 -14.61 -25.44
C PRO A 388 -8.35 -15.31 -25.96
N TYR A 389 -7.42 -14.59 -26.59
CA TYR A 389 -6.21 -15.16 -27.18
C TYR A 389 -4.97 -15.00 -26.28
N ASN A 390 -5.16 -14.63 -25.02
CA ASN A 390 -4.06 -14.52 -24.07
C ASN A 390 -3.50 -15.91 -23.71
N ASN A 391 -2.16 -15.98 -23.59
CA ASN A 391 -1.44 -17.24 -23.37
C ASN A 391 -1.01 -17.49 -21.91
N GLY A 392 -1.54 -16.73 -20.94
CA GLY A 392 -1.08 -16.70 -19.55
C GLY A 392 -1.13 -18.06 -18.84
N ASN A 393 -2.18 -18.84 -19.11
CA ASN A 393 -2.41 -20.17 -18.54
C ASN A 393 -2.46 -21.31 -19.59
N GLY A 394 -1.80 -21.11 -20.74
CA GLY A 394 -1.84 -22.05 -21.87
C GLY A 394 -2.04 -21.31 -23.19
N GLU A 395 -1.69 -21.91 -24.33
CA GLU A 395 -1.98 -21.33 -25.65
C GLU A 395 -3.48 -21.01 -25.77
N GLU A 396 -3.82 -19.75 -26.09
CA GLU A 396 -5.19 -19.23 -26.24
C GLU A 396 -6.17 -19.58 -25.10
N ALA A 397 -5.65 -19.76 -23.88
CA ALA A 397 -6.50 -19.99 -22.70
C ALA A 397 -7.44 -18.80 -22.44
N GLY A 398 -6.98 -17.60 -22.78
CA GLY A 398 -7.70 -16.34 -22.58
C GLY A 398 -7.73 -15.89 -21.13
N HIS A 399 -8.16 -14.65 -20.91
CA HIS A 399 -8.44 -14.13 -19.56
C HIS A 399 -9.37 -12.90 -19.62
N VAL A 400 -9.82 -12.49 -18.43
CA VAL A 400 -10.54 -11.23 -18.22
C VAL A 400 -9.82 -10.39 -17.16
N ARG A 401 -9.71 -9.09 -17.43
CA ARG A 401 -9.31 -8.09 -16.44
C ARG A 401 -10.45 -7.14 -16.16
N VAL A 402 -10.59 -6.78 -14.88
CA VAL A 402 -11.54 -5.76 -14.45
C VAL A 402 -10.78 -4.57 -13.90
N TYR A 403 -11.11 -3.38 -14.40
CA TYR A 403 -10.46 -2.13 -14.05
C TYR A 403 -11.44 -1.18 -13.35
N GLN A 404 -10.95 -0.47 -12.35
CA GLN A 404 -11.61 0.64 -11.68
C GLN A 404 -10.97 1.94 -12.14
N GLN A 405 -11.80 2.90 -12.52
CA GLN A 405 -11.40 4.29 -12.72
C GLN A 405 -10.92 4.87 -11.38
N CYS A 406 -9.72 5.43 -11.37
CA CYS A 406 -9.06 6.09 -10.24
C CYS A 406 -9.99 7.12 -9.57
N ASP A 407 -10.17 6.99 -8.25
CA ASP A 407 -10.87 7.99 -7.44
C ASP A 407 -9.85 8.81 -6.63
N ILE A 408 -9.48 9.96 -7.18
CA ILE A 408 -8.54 10.89 -6.56
C ILE A 408 -9.00 11.42 -5.19
N ASN A 409 -10.28 11.31 -4.86
CA ASN A 409 -10.83 11.82 -3.60
C ASN A 409 -10.85 10.75 -2.50
N THR A 410 -10.59 9.48 -2.84
CA THR A 410 -10.51 8.42 -1.83
C THR A 410 -9.25 8.62 -0.98
N PRO A 411 -9.39 8.75 0.36
CA PRO A 411 -8.23 8.90 1.25
C PRO A 411 -7.28 7.71 1.16
N PRO A 412 -5.95 7.91 1.23
CA PRO A 412 -5.00 6.81 1.19
C PRO A 412 -5.23 5.80 2.32
N VAL A 413 -5.14 4.50 2.02
CA VAL A 413 -5.30 3.41 2.99
C VAL A 413 -3.92 2.89 3.41
N PRO A 414 -3.56 2.90 4.71
CA PRO A 414 -2.28 2.39 5.18
C PRO A 414 -2.05 0.93 4.78
N THR A 415 -0.83 0.61 4.31
CA THR A 415 -0.46 -0.76 3.87
C THR A 415 -0.53 -1.78 4.99
N ILE A 416 -0.26 -1.35 6.22
CA ILE A 416 -0.45 -2.14 7.45
C ILE A 416 -1.35 -1.36 8.40
N ALA A 417 -2.25 -2.07 9.09
CA ALA A 417 -3.25 -1.43 9.96
C ALA A 417 -2.63 -0.72 11.18
N THR A 418 -1.54 -1.26 11.71
CA THR A 418 -0.86 -0.76 12.92
C THR A 418 0.65 -0.76 12.73
N LEU A 419 1.30 0.37 13.01
CA LEU A 419 2.75 0.49 12.97
C LEU A 419 3.38 -0.04 14.26
N PRO A 420 4.48 -0.81 14.17
CA PRO A 420 5.22 -1.23 15.37
C PRO A 420 5.89 -0.03 16.03
N ASP A 421 6.06 -0.11 17.36
CA ASP A 421 6.79 0.90 18.13
C ASP A 421 8.27 0.93 17.73
N VAL A 422 8.86 2.12 17.73
CA VAL A 422 10.29 2.32 17.55
C VAL A 422 10.92 2.59 18.90
N THR A 423 11.88 1.77 19.32
CA THR A 423 12.55 1.89 20.62
C THR A 423 14.02 2.29 20.45
N ALA A 424 14.51 3.24 21.24
CA ALA A 424 15.93 3.57 21.35
C ALA A 424 16.25 4.04 22.77
N GLU A 425 17.51 3.97 23.19
CA GLU A 425 17.90 4.43 24.53
C GLU A 425 18.15 5.95 24.56
N CYS A 426 18.87 6.48 23.56
CA CYS A 426 19.32 7.89 23.60
C CYS A 426 18.60 8.80 22.61
N SER A 427 18.41 8.35 21.37
CA SER A 427 17.76 9.15 20.34
C SER A 427 17.33 8.34 19.12
N VAL A 428 16.34 8.85 18.40
CA VAL A 428 15.99 8.41 17.05
C VAL A 428 16.27 9.56 16.07
N THR A 429 17.20 9.33 15.14
CA THR A 429 17.63 10.32 14.14
C THR A 429 16.98 10.11 12.78
N THR A 430 16.45 8.91 12.51
CA THR A 430 15.74 8.56 11.29
C THR A 430 14.51 7.72 11.62
N LEU A 431 13.43 7.94 10.88
CA LEU A 431 12.25 7.09 10.89
C LEU A 431 12.04 6.59 9.47
N THR A 432 11.74 5.30 9.30
CA THR A 432 11.36 4.75 8.00
C THR A 432 9.94 5.20 7.69
N PRO A 433 9.70 5.95 6.60
CA PRO A 433 8.34 6.33 6.23
C PRO A 433 7.48 5.08 5.96
N PRO A 434 6.32 4.93 6.63
CA PRO A 434 5.36 3.89 6.29
C PRO A 434 4.71 4.23 4.95
N THR A 435 4.08 3.23 4.33
CA THR A 435 3.36 3.39 3.06
C THR A 435 1.86 3.28 3.24
N ALA A 436 1.13 3.91 2.34
CA ALA A 436 -0.30 3.76 2.10
C ALA A 436 -0.53 3.65 0.59
N THR A 437 -1.72 3.20 0.18
CA THR A 437 -2.15 3.17 -1.22
C THR A 437 -3.27 4.20 -1.41
N ASP A 438 -3.15 5.11 -2.38
CA ASP A 438 -4.22 6.06 -2.70
C ASP A 438 -5.39 5.42 -3.48
N GLY A 439 -6.46 6.19 -3.71
CA GLY A 439 -7.63 5.74 -4.50
C GLY A 439 -7.35 5.44 -5.98
N CYS A 440 -6.09 5.57 -6.41
CA CYS A 440 -5.60 5.33 -7.75
C CYS A 440 -4.51 4.26 -7.77
N GLY A 441 -4.35 3.50 -6.68
CA GLY A 441 -3.40 2.41 -6.57
C GLY A 441 -1.94 2.84 -6.41
N ASN A 442 -1.64 4.15 -6.29
CA ASN A 442 -0.26 4.61 -6.14
C ASN A 442 0.20 4.51 -4.69
N THR A 443 1.47 4.19 -4.51
CA THR A 443 2.13 4.20 -3.19
C THR A 443 2.36 5.63 -2.71
N VAL A 444 1.81 5.96 -1.55
CA VAL A 444 1.99 7.23 -0.83
C VAL A 444 2.87 6.99 0.40
N PHE A 445 3.97 7.74 0.51
CA PHE A 445 4.85 7.69 1.69
C PHE A 445 4.35 8.65 2.78
N GLY A 446 4.29 8.16 4.01
CA GLY A 446 3.89 8.96 5.16
C GLY A 446 4.91 10.06 5.47
N THR A 447 4.42 11.27 5.76
CA THR A 447 5.24 12.36 6.32
C THR A 447 5.04 12.43 7.83
N PRO A 448 6.09 12.44 8.66
CA PRO A 448 5.93 12.46 10.11
C PRO A 448 5.57 13.87 10.61
N SER A 449 4.75 13.95 11.66
CA SER A 449 4.34 15.21 12.31
C SER A 449 5.40 15.82 13.23
N VAL A 450 6.59 15.22 13.30
CA VAL A 450 7.67 15.58 14.23
C VAL A 450 8.93 15.97 13.47
N THR A 451 9.79 16.77 14.11
CA THR A 451 11.14 17.07 13.62
C THR A 451 12.14 16.16 14.32
N LEU A 452 12.98 15.47 13.55
CA LEU A 452 14.07 14.65 14.08
C LEU A 452 15.33 15.49 14.36
N PRO A 453 16.18 15.09 15.33
CA PRO A 453 16.10 13.87 16.13
C PRO A 453 15.12 13.98 17.32
N LEU A 454 14.52 12.84 17.72
CA LEU A 454 13.81 12.71 19.00
C LEU A 454 14.79 12.28 20.08
N THR A 455 14.91 13.05 21.16
CA THR A 455 15.88 12.83 22.25
C THR A 455 15.25 12.86 23.64
N SER A 456 13.97 13.19 23.76
CA SER A 456 13.29 13.26 25.05
C SER A 456 12.91 11.86 25.51
N GLN A 457 13.30 11.51 26.74
CA GLN A 457 12.92 10.25 27.40
C GLN A 457 11.38 10.14 27.51
N GLY A 458 10.88 8.91 27.46
CA GLY A 458 9.47 8.56 27.43
C GLY A 458 8.92 8.28 26.02
N THR A 459 7.59 8.23 25.92
CA THR A 459 6.89 7.93 24.67
C THR A 459 6.47 9.20 23.94
N THR A 460 6.93 9.34 22.70
CA THR A 460 6.46 10.35 21.74
C THR A 460 5.56 9.69 20.70
N THR A 461 4.31 10.15 20.57
CA THR A 461 3.42 9.70 19.50
C THR A 461 3.70 10.48 18.22
N VAL A 462 4.16 9.79 17.19
CA VAL A 462 4.34 10.33 15.83
C VAL A 462 3.05 10.12 15.05
N ILE A 463 2.54 11.17 14.42
CA ILE A 463 1.43 11.09 13.47
C ILE A 463 2.02 11.09 12.06
N TRP A 464 1.83 10.00 11.33
CA TRP A 464 2.12 9.90 9.91
C TRP A 464 0.95 10.43 9.11
N ILE A 465 1.23 11.36 8.19
CA ILE A 465 0.25 11.94 7.28
C ILE A 465 0.51 11.39 5.88
N TYR A 466 -0.49 10.71 5.31
CA TYR A 466 -0.49 10.29 3.92
C TYR A 466 -1.30 11.30 3.12
N ASN A 467 -0.70 11.92 2.11
CA ASN A 467 -1.36 12.93 1.29
C ASN A 467 -1.14 12.61 -0.19
N SER A 468 -2.22 12.34 -0.92
CA SER A 468 -2.22 12.08 -2.36
C SER A 468 -2.29 13.37 -3.21
N GLY A 469 -2.28 14.54 -2.57
CA GLY A 469 -2.51 15.85 -3.19
C GLY A 469 -3.97 16.29 -3.16
N ASN A 470 -4.90 15.35 -3.27
CA ASN A 470 -6.36 15.60 -3.28
C ASN A 470 -7.06 15.12 -2.00
N ALA A 471 -6.56 14.04 -1.39
CA ALA A 471 -7.11 13.47 -0.16
C ALA A 471 -5.99 13.12 0.83
N SER A 472 -6.33 13.01 2.11
CA SER A 472 -5.38 12.65 3.15
C SER A 472 -5.96 11.74 4.22
N SER A 473 -5.08 10.94 4.82
CA SER A 473 -5.35 10.08 5.96
C SER A 473 -4.18 10.12 6.94
N VAL A 474 -4.37 9.58 8.13
CA VAL A 474 -3.34 9.58 9.19
C VAL A 474 -3.21 8.22 9.85
N GLN A 475 -2.00 7.91 10.33
CA GLN A 475 -1.71 6.75 11.17
C GLN A 475 -0.74 7.16 12.28
N THR A 476 -0.88 6.57 13.47
CA THR A 476 -0.01 6.86 14.62
C THR A 476 1.05 5.78 14.80
N GLN A 477 2.24 6.17 15.25
CA GLN A 477 3.32 5.27 15.69
C GLN A 477 3.92 5.81 16.99
N ASN A 478 4.22 4.93 17.95
CA ASN A 478 4.96 5.36 19.13
C ASN A 478 6.47 5.27 18.89
N VAL A 479 7.18 6.28 19.35
CA VAL A 479 8.63 6.25 19.53
C VAL A 479 8.90 6.30 21.01
N VAL A 480 9.57 5.27 21.54
CA VAL A 480 9.91 5.13 22.95
C VAL A 480 11.41 5.36 23.10
N ILE A 481 11.76 6.44 23.78
CA ILE A 481 13.13 6.70 24.22
C ILE A 481 13.19 6.30 25.69
N ASP A 482 13.87 5.19 25.99
CA ASP A 482 13.98 4.66 27.35
C ASP A 482 15.40 4.14 27.56
N ASP A 483 16.21 4.93 28.26
CA ASP A 483 17.56 4.52 28.63
C ASP A 483 17.52 3.67 29.90
N VAL A 484 17.86 2.39 29.72
CA VAL A 484 17.91 1.36 30.76
C VAL A 484 19.34 0.98 31.14
N THR A 485 20.33 1.62 30.52
CA THR A 485 21.74 1.30 30.71
C THR A 485 22.26 2.09 31.90
N ASN A 486 22.76 1.40 32.94
CA ASN A 486 23.36 2.09 34.07
C ASN A 486 24.67 2.79 33.66
N PRO A 487 24.97 3.97 34.22
CA PRO A 487 26.24 4.65 34.00
C PRO A 487 27.40 3.88 34.64
N THR A 488 28.61 4.17 34.16
CA THR A 488 29.86 3.56 34.64
C THR A 488 30.69 4.59 35.42
N ILE A 489 31.21 4.18 36.58
CA ILE A 489 32.05 5.01 37.45
C ILE A 489 33.22 4.22 38.02
N THR A 490 34.41 4.83 38.01
CA THR A 490 35.63 4.27 38.63
C THR A 490 36.19 5.23 39.66
N CYS A 491 36.06 4.88 40.94
CA CYS A 491 36.67 5.61 42.06
C CYS A 491 38.19 5.40 42.08
N VAL A 492 38.89 6.31 42.75
CA VAL A 492 40.26 6.07 43.20
C VAL A 492 40.31 4.87 44.18
N GLY A 493 41.48 4.25 44.32
CA GLY A 493 41.70 3.23 45.36
C GLY A 493 41.75 3.84 46.76
N ASN A 494 41.81 2.99 47.79
CA ASN A 494 41.96 3.44 49.19
C ASN A 494 43.19 4.33 49.36
N GLN A 495 43.05 5.42 50.13
CA GLN A 495 44.08 6.43 50.33
C GLN A 495 44.50 6.47 51.80
N THR A 496 45.76 6.80 52.04
CA THR A 496 46.29 7.06 53.39
C THR A 496 46.98 8.40 53.38
N VAL A 497 46.50 9.30 54.23
CA VAL A 497 46.97 10.69 54.34
C VAL A 497 47.19 11.03 55.80
N ASP A 498 47.89 12.13 56.04
CA ASP A 498 48.25 12.55 57.40
C ASP A 498 47.43 13.79 57.79
N ALA A 499 46.91 13.81 59.01
CA ALA A 499 46.17 14.96 59.53
C ALA A 499 47.05 16.21 59.67
N ASP A 500 46.43 17.38 59.56
CA ASP A 500 46.97 18.65 60.00
C ASP A 500 46.93 18.80 61.53
N GLN A 501 47.40 19.94 62.05
CA GLN A 501 47.42 20.23 63.49
C GLN A 501 46.01 20.26 64.12
N SER A 502 44.96 20.41 63.32
CA SER A 502 43.56 20.43 63.75
C SER A 502 42.92 19.04 63.75
N HIS A 503 43.69 17.97 63.48
CA HIS A 503 43.24 16.57 63.41
C HIS A 503 42.30 16.26 62.24
N PHE A 504 42.43 17.01 61.13
CA PHE A 504 41.73 16.74 59.87
C PHE A 504 42.72 16.66 58.71
N TYR A 505 42.35 15.97 57.65
CA TYR A 505 42.97 16.15 56.34
C TYR A 505 42.11 17.06 55.47
N THR A 506 42.68 18.12 54.90
CA THR A 506 41.99 18.96 53.93
C THR A 506 42.32 18.46 52.52
N VAL A 507 41.30 18.01 51.79
CA VAL A 507 41.46 17.47 50.42
C VAL A 507 42.00 18.55 49.47
N ASN A 508 43.07 18.21 48.77
CA ASN A 508 43.79 19.09 47.87
C ASN A 508 43.40 18.84 46.40
N GLY A 509 42.49 19.68 45.89
CA GLY A 509 42.03 19.59 44.51
C GLY A 509 41.19 18.32 44.27
N THR A 510 41.48 17.60 43.19
CA THR A 510 40.65 16.50 42.67
C THR A 510 41.21 15.11 42.98
N GLU A 511 42.13 14.99 43.94
CA GLU A 511 42.84 13.73 44.25
C GLU A 511 41.92 12.58 44.68
N PHE A 512 40.71 12.91 45.15
CA PHE A 512 39.68 11.97 45.61
C PHE A 512 38.44 11.94 44.69
N ASP A 513 38.48 12.62 43.54
CA ASP A 513 37.41 12.63 42.55
C ASP A 513 37.47 11.35 41.68
N PRO A 514 36.35 10.89 41.09
CA PRO A 514 36.35 9.69 40.24
C PRO A 514 37.26 9.83 39.02
N THR A 515 37.91 8.74 38.63
CA THR A 515 38.88 8.70 37.52
C THR A 515 38.24 8.44 36.16
N LEU A 516 37.05 7.84 36.13
CA LEU A 516 36.29 7.59 34.93
C LEU A 516 34.81 7.71 35.25
N THR A 517 34.09 8.44 34.39
CA THR A 517 32.64 8.52 34.38
C THR A 517 32.19 8.47 32.93
N SER A 518 31.33 7.51 32.57
CA SER A 518 30.80 7.41 31.22
C SER A 518 29.42 6.78 31.21
N ASP A 519 28.64 7.16 30.21
CA ASP A 519 27.30 6.66 29.95
C ASP A 519 27.03 6.74 28.44
N ASN A 520 26.14 5.90 27.90
CA ASN A 520 25.79 5.89 26.48
C ASN A 520 24.84 7.03 26.08
N CYS A 521 23.96 7.48 26.97
CA CYS A 521 22.99 8.56 26.74
C CYS A 521 23.31 9.85 27.54
N GLY A 522 24.41 9.83 28.28
CA GLY A 522 25.03 10.99 28.90
C GLY A 522 24.75 11.10 30.39
N ILE A 523 25.61 11.87 31.08
CA ILE A 523 25.62 11.93 32.54
C ILE A 523 24.88 13.18 33.01
N ALA A 524 23.93 13.02 33.94
CA ALA A 524 23.25 14.15 34.57
C ALA A 524 24.04 14.69 35.77
N SER A 525 24.60 13.81 36.59
CA SER A 525 25.31 14.23 37.80
C SER A 525 26.36 13.24 38.28
N VAL A 526 27.39 13.78 38.92
CA VAL A 526 28.42 13.05 39.66
C VAL A 526 28.56 13.74 41.01
N ILE A 527 28.16 13.06 42.09
CA ILE A 527 28.13 13.64 43.43
C ILE A 527 28.78 12.72 44.45
N ASN A 528 29.52 13.29 45.38
CA ASN A 528 29.99 12.55 46.55
C ASN A 528 28.97 12.67 47.69
N LEU A 529 28.80 11.60 48.48
CA LEU A 529 27.85 11.58 49.59
C LEU A 529 28.37 12.23 50.88
N TYR A 530 29.63 12.68 50.90
CA TYR A 530 30.25 13.30 52.07
C TYR A 530 29.91 14.81 52.16
N THR A 531 30.07 15.56 51.07
CA THR A 531 29.73 16.99 50.98
C THR A 531 28.56 17.30 50.06
N VAL A 532 28.02 16.30 49.35
CA VAL A 532 26.95 16.48 48.34
C VAL A 532 27.39 17.45 47.23
N ALA A 533 28.62 17.28 46.75
CA ALA A 533 29.24 18.13 45.74
C ALA A 533 29.93 17.31 44.64
N PHE A 534 30.25 17.96 43.52
CA PHE A 534 30.96 17.35 42.38
C PHE A 534 32.47 17.19 42.61
N SER A 535 32.99 17.70 43.72
CA SER A 535 34.39 17.53 44.13
C SER A 535 34.48 17.50 45.66
N LEU A 536 35.51 16.82 46.17
CA LEU A 536 35.88 16.87 47.58
C LEU A 536 36.88 18.00 47.90
N ALA A 537 37.31 18.79 46.92
CA ALA A 537 38.28 19.87 47.12
C ALA A 537 37.94 20.78 48.31
N GLY A 538 38.85 20.89 49.28
CA GLY A 538 38.68 21.69 50.49
C GLY A 538 37.83 21.05 51.59
N ALA A 539 37.28 19.85 51.38
CA ALA A 539 36.59 19.09 52.43
C ALA A 539 37.60 18.66 53.51
N GLN A 540 37.19 18.77 54.78
CA GLN A 540 37.96 18.30 55.92
C GLN A 540 37.50 16.90 56.31
N ILE A 541 38.41 15.92 56.26
CA ILE A 541 38.16 14.52 56.63
C ILE A 541 38.79 14.29 58.02
N PRO A 542 38.02 13.83 59.03
CA PRO A 542 38.53 13.64 60.39
C PRO A 542 39.54 12.49 60.48
N GLU A 543 40.31 12.47 61.56
CA GLU A 543 41.18 11.34 61.90
C GLU A 543 40.45 9.98 61.90
N GLY A 544 41.15 8.93 61.49
CA GLY A 544 40.61 7.59 61.35
C GLY A 544 40.14 7.25 59.93
N ASN A 545 39.26 6.24 59.83
CA ASN A 545 38.80 5.71 58.54
C ASN A 545 37.48 6.37 58.14
N THR A 546 37.48 7.14 57.05
CA THR A 546 36.27 7.68 56.44
C THR A 546 36.01 6.97 55.12
N THR A 547 34.80 6.42 54.95
CA THR A 547 34.37 5.87 53.65
C THR A 547 33.81 6.99 52.79
N ILE A 548 34.42 7.20 51.63
CA ILE A 548 33.94 8.13 50.63
C ILE A 548 33.17 7.35 49.58
N SER A 549 31.94 7.76 49.32
CA SER A 549 31.06 7.18 48.31
C SER A 549 30.72 8.22 47.26
N TRP A 550 30.84 7.84 46.00
CA TRP A 550 30.42 8.62 44.85
C TRP A 550 29.22 7.94 44.18
N THR A 551 28.24 8.74 43.82
CA THR A 551 27.08 8.33 43.02
C THR A 551 27.13 9.09 41.70
N ILE A 552 27.08 8.34 40.60
CA ILE A 552 26.82 8.88 39.27
C ILE A 552 25.36 8.58 38.92
N THR A 553 24.70 9.56 38.29
CA THR A 553 23.35 9.41 37.75
C THR A 553 23.35 9.90 36.31
N ASP A 554 22.81 9.10 35.39
CA ASP A 554 22.64 9.48 33.98
C ASP A 554 21.44 10.41 33.78
N ASN A 555 21.18 10.79 32.52
CA ASN A 555 20.07 11.66 32.14
C ASN A 555 18.67 11.02 32.29
N ALA A 556 18.57 9.69 32.35
CA ALA A 556 17.32 8.96 32.54
C ALA A 556 17.04 8.62 34.01
N GLY A 557 18.01 8.83 34.90
CA GLY A 557 17.91 8.58 36.32
C GLY A 557 18.49 7.24 36.76
N ASN A 558 19.10 6.44 35.86
CA ASN A 558 19.84 5.27 36.30
C ASN A 558 21.09 5.72 37.04
N ASN A 559 21.49 4.94 38.05
CA ASN A 559 22.56 5.33 38.93
C ASN A 559 23.52 4.18 39.21
N GLN A 560 24.76 4.55 39.51
CA GLN A 560 25.79 3.62 39.93
C GLN A 560 26.64 4.28 41.01
N THR A 561 27.12 3.46 41.95
CA THR A 561 27.96 3.94 43.06
C THR A 561 29.32 3.26 43.07
N CYS A 562 30.35 3.99 43.46
CA CYS A 562 31.63 3.43 43.87
C CYS A 562 32.07 4.02 45.22
N SER A 563 32.95 3.33 45.94
CA SER A 563 33.42 3.80 47.25
C SER A 563 34.86 3.38 47.51
N PHE A 564 35.55 4.16 48.33
CA PHE A 564 36.90 3.90 48.81
C PHE A 564 37.08 4.46 50.22
N VAL A 565 38.12 4.01 50.92
CA VAL A 565 38.42 4.45 52.29
C VAL A 565 39.59 5.44 52.27
N VAL A 566 39.41 6.57 52.94
CA VAL A 566 40.49 7.50 53.30
C VAL A 566 40.85 7.27 54.75
N THR A 567 42.09 6.87 55.00
CA THR A 567 42.66 6.71 56.35
C THR A 567 43.47 7.96 56.68
N VAL A 568 43.01 8.74 57.66
CA VAL A 568 43.70 9.95 58.14
C VAL A 568 44.46 9.59 59.42
N ASN A 569 45.79 9.53 59.30
CA ASN A 569 46.67 9.22 60.43
C ASN A 569 46.98 10.49 61.24
N THR A 570 46.95 10.38 62.57
CA THR A 570 47.43 11.43 63.47
C THR A 570 48.81 11.11 64.03
N TYR A 571 49.64 12.14 64.09
CA TYR A 571 50.95 12.11 64.75
C TYR A 571 50.95 13.17 65.83
N VAL A 572 51.55 12.84 66.96
CA VAL A 572 51.74 13.76 68.07
C VAL A 572 52.81 14.78 67.66
N GLY A 573 52.43 16.06 67.59
CA GLY A 573 53.35 17.15 67.32
C GLY A 573 54.43 17.27 68.39
N ILE A 574 55.61 17.79 68.02
CA ILE A 574 56.77 17.89 68.92
C ILE A 574 56.48 18.77 70.14
N GLU A 575 55.60 19.75 70.01
CA GLU A 575 55.15 20.63 71.10
C GLU A 575 54.27 19.88 72.11
N THR A 576 53.38 19.02 71.64
CA THR A 576 52.55 18.15 72.49
C THR A 576 53.40 17.11 73.21
N LEU A 577 54.43 16.59 72.53
CA LEU A 577 55.45 15.76 73.18
C LEU A 577 56.16 16.52 74.30
N GLN A 578 56.58 17.77 74.06
CA GLN A 578 57.23 18.60 75.08
C GLN A 578 56.32 18.86 76.29
N GLN A 579 55.03 19.09 76.08
CA GLN A 579 54.06 19.22 77.19
C GLN A 579 53.89 17.92 77.98
N LYS A 580 54.02 16.77 77.33
CA LYS A 580 54.09 15.44 77.96
C LYS A 580 55.48 15.13 78.54
N GLY A 581 56.40 16.10 78.52
CA GLY A 581 57.75 15.96 79.06
C GLY A 581 58.72 15.22 78.15
N ILE A 582 58.47 15.18 76.84
CA ILE A 582 59.31 14.48 75.85
C ILE A 582 59.85 15.51 74.86
N SER A 583 61.16 15.74 74.85
CA SER A 583 61.81 16.68 73.91
C SER A 583 62.62 15.92 72.90
N ILE A 584 62.43 16.19 71.61
CA ILE A 584 63.19 15.56 70.52
C ILE A 584 63.89 16.67 69.74
N TYR A 585 65.22 16.64 69.66
CA TYR A 585 65.97 17.71 68.99
C TYR A 585 67.40 17.29 68.59
N PRO A 586 67.98 17.95 67.58
CA PRO A 586 67.29 18.78 66.60
C PRO A 586 66.39 17.89 65.70
N ASN A 587 65.20 18.36 65.34
CA ASN A 587 64.34 17.73 64.34
C ASN A 587 63.93 18.81 63.33
N PRO A 588 64.47 18.84 62.10
CA PRO A 588 65.31 17.81 61.47
C PRO A 588 66.71 17.61 62.09
N ALA A 589 67.21 16.37 62.08
CA ALA A 589 68.54 15.96 62.54
C ALA A 589 69.50 15.72 61.37
N ASN A 590 70.78 16.09 61.53
CA ASN A 590 71.86 15.57 60.68
C ASN A 590 72.21 14.17 61.20
N ASP A 591 73.33 13.95 61.89
CA ASP A 591 73.71 12.57 62.26
C ASP A 591 73.30 12.19 63.68
N ILE A 592 72.86 13.15 64.50
CA ILE A 592 72.55 12.91 65.91
C ILE A 592 71.17 13.47 66.24
N LEU A 593 70.35 12.64 66.89
CA LEU A 593 69.05 13.00 67.44
C LEU A 593 69.02 12.75 68.95
N HIS A 594 68.77 13.80 69.72
CA HIS A 594 68.58 13.71 71.17
C HIS A 594 67.10 13.57 71.50
N ILE A 595 66.80 12.75 72.49
CA ILE A 595 65.45 12.51 73.00
C ILE A 595 65.52 12.54 74.53
N ASP A 596 64.94 13.57 75.13
CA ASP A 596 64.91 13.73 76.58
C ASP A 596 63.51 13.45 77.12
N PHE A 597 63.46 12.70 78.21
CA PHE A 597 62.25 12.35 78.94
C PHE A 597 62.28 12.98 80.34
N ALA A 598 61.25 13.75 80.69
CA ALA A 598 61.11 14.37 82.00
C ALA A 598 60.86 13.34 83.12
N GLN A 599 60.39 12.14 82.76
CA GLN A 599 60.12 11.02 83.66
C GLN A 599 60.66 9.70 83.08
N ASN A 600 61.04 8.76 83.95
CA ASN A 600 61.62 7.46 83.57
C ASN A 600 60.55 6.36 83.35
N ASN A 601 59.41 6.70 82.73
CA ASN A 601 58.29 5.79 82.52
C ASN A 601 58.16 5.28 81.06
N ILE A 602 59.20 5.49 80.24
CA ILE A 602 59.24 5.03 78.86
C ILE A 602 59.63 3.55 78.82
N GLN A 603 58.74 2.73 78.27
CA GLN A 603 58.95 1.29 78.14
C GLN A 603 59.68 0.92 76.86
N LYS A 604 59.41 1.64 75.77
CA LYS A 604 59.97 1.33 74.45
C LYS A 604 60.05 2.56 73.57
N LEU A 605 61.17 2.69 72.87
CA LEU A 605 61.39 3.64 71.80
C LEU A 605 61.67 2.84 70.53
N ALA A 606 60.94 3.11 69.45
CA ALA A 606 61.21 2.48 68.16
C ALA A 606 61.10 3.49 67.02
N ILE A 607 62.00 3.37 66.05
CA ILE A 607 61.98 4.15 64.82
C ILE A 607 61.75 3.20 63.66
N LYS A 608 60.78 3.53 62.83
CA LYS A 608 60.45 2.82 61.61
C LYS A 608 60.64 3.72 60.40
N ASP A 609 61.00 3.11 59.27
CA ASP A 609 60.92 3.80 57.98
C ASP A 609 59.44 4.05 57.60
N ILE A 610 59.21 4.86 56.57
CA ILE A 610 57.85 5.13 56.04
C ILE A 610 57.15 3.92 55.43
N LYS A 611 57.86 2.79 55.25
CA LYS A 611 57.29 1.51 54.80
C LYS A 611 56.91 0.59 55.97
N GLY A 612 57.14 1.04 57.21
CA GLY A 612 56.82 0.32 58.45
C GLY A 612 57.90 -0.65 58.92
N SER A 613 59.06 -0.72 58.25
CA SER A 613 60.20 -1.54 58.66
C SER A 613 60.84 -0.96 59.93
N SER A 614 61.08 -1.79 60.94
CA SER A 614 61.77 -1.36 62.15
C SER A 614 63.25 -1.14 61.87
N ILE A 615 63.72 0.09 62.05
CA ILE A 615 65.11 0.48 61.83
C ILE A 615 65.87 0.53 63.16
N PHE A 616 65.18 0.94 64.21
CA PHE A 616 65.74 1.00 65.55
C PHE A 616 64.68 0.62 66.58
N GLU A 617 65.09 -0.13 67.59
CA GLU A 617 64.25 -0.46 68.73
C GLU A 617 65.09 -0.53 70.00
N LYS A 618 64.60 0.11 71.06
CA LYS A 618 65.20 0.09 72.39
C LYS A 618 64.13 0.00 73.46
N THR A 619 64.22 -1.03 74.29
CA THR A 619 63.39 -1.20 75.49
C THR A 619 64.04 -0.48 76.67
N ASN A 620 63.24 0.16 77.50
CA ASN A 620 63.66 0.93 78.68
C ASN A 620 64.78 1.95 78.37
N PRO A 621 64.53 2.93 77.48
CA PRO A 621 65.51 3.98 77.21
C PRO A 621 65.86 4.78 78.48
N ASN A 622 67.09 5.28 78.51
CA ASN A 622 67.60 6.24 79.48
C ASN A 622 66.80 7.55 79.44
N GLN A 623 66.90 8.33 80.52
CA GLN A 623 66.24 9.63 80.63
C GLN A 623 66.63 10.60 79.50
N ASN A 624 67.91 10.59 79.12
CA ASN A 624 68.44 11.36 77.99
C ASN A 624 69.02 10.35 76.99
N GLU A 625 68.32 10.12 75.90
CA GLU A 625 68.78 9.27 74.81
C GLU A 625 69.44 10.09 73.72
N THR A 626 70.46 9.49 73.12
CA THR A 626 71.14 10.04 71.96
C THR A 626 71.21 8.94 70.92
N LEU A 627 70.59 9.19 69.76
CA LEU A 627 70.56 8.26 68.65
C LEU A 627 71.51 8.74 67.55
N ASP A 628 72.37 7.84 67.11
CA ASP A 628 73.19 8.01 65.93
C ASP A 628 72.38 7.61 64.69
N LEU A 629 72.14 8.57 63.81
CA LEU A 629 71.41 8.45 62.57
C LEU A 629 72.36 8.45 61.35
N SER A 630 73.67 8.35 61.53
CA SER A 630 74.65 8.39 60.41
C SER A 630 74.41 7.30 59.37
N ASP A 631 73.95 6.11 59.80
CA ASP A 631 73.59 4.99 58.92
C ASP A 631 72.16 5.09 58.36
N PHE A 632 71.37 6.09 58.78
CA PHE A 632 70.02 6.31 58.27
C PHE A 632 70.11 7.11 56.98
N ALA A 633 69.40 6.66 55.94
CA ALA A 633 69.25 7.46 54.74
C ALA A 633 68.51 8.77 55.04
N SER A 634 68.89 9.87 54.38
CA SER A 634 68.15 11.12 54.43
C SER A 634 66.68 10.88 54.05
N GLY A 635 65.76 11.32 54.91
CA GLY A 635 64.34 11.01 54.78
C GLY A 635 63.55 11.19 56.07
N MET A 636 62.26 10.92 55.98
CA MET A 636 61.33 10.95 57.12
C MET A 636 61.26 9.58 57.77
N TYR A 637 61.18 9.54 59.09
CA TYR A 637 60.97 8.33 59.87
C TYR A 637 59.84 8.53 60.89
N ILE A 638 59.19 7.42 61.25
CA ILE A 638 58.14 7.39 62.26
C ILE A 638 58.75 6.90 63.57
N MET A 639 58.74 7.74 64.59
CA MET A 639 59.16 7.38 65.93
C MET A 639 57.94 7.07 66.79
N SER A 640 57.91 5.87 67.36
CA SER A 640 56.94 5.49 68.39
C SER A 640 57.61 5.44 69.76
N ILE A 641 56.97 6.09 70.74
CA ILE A 641 57.40 6.18 72.13
C ILE A 641 56.29 5.58 72.98
N GLN A 642 56.53 4.39 73.51
CA GLN A 642 55.59 3.70 74.39
C GLN A 642 55.91 4.04 75.83
N THR A 643 54.94 4.62 76.51
CA THR A 643 54.93 4.84 77.96
C THR A 643 54.16 3.72 78.65
N ASP A 644 54.06 3.78 79.98
CA ASP A 644 53.18 2.92 80.77
C ASP A 644 51.69 3.10 80.49
N LYS A 645 51.29 4.22 79.85
CA LYS A 645 49.88 4.59 79.66
C LYS A 645 49.42 4.64 78.21
N GLU A 646 50.32 4.97 77.30
CA GLU A 646 49.99 5.26 75.90
C GLU A 646 51.20 5.05 74.98
N ILE A 647 50.92 4.89 73.68
CA ILE A 647 51.91 4.92 72.61
C ILE A 647 51.76 6.26 71.89
N LEU A 648 52.79 7.09 71.95
CA LEU A 648 52.89 8.34 71.23
C LEU A 648 53.64 8.10 69.93
N ILE A 649 53.13 8.57 68.82
CA ILE A 649 53.77 8.42 67.51
C ILE A 649 54.06 9.81 66.98
N THR A 650 55.30 10.07 66.58
CA THR A 650 55.72 11.36 66.01
C THR A 650 56.60 11.14 64.78
N LYS A 651 56.80 12.21 64.01
CA LYS A 651 57.66 12.20 62.83
C LYS A 651 59.00 12.84 63.16
N ILE A 652 60.07 12.19 62.73
CA ILE A 652 61.43 12.74 62.77
C ILE A 652 62.00 12.80 61.34
N VAL A 653 62.87 13.77 61.08
CA VAL A 653 63.46 13.99 59.76
C VAL A 653 64.98 13.89 59.86
N LYS A 654 65.59 13.02 59.06
CA LYS A 654 67.03 12.93 58.84
C LYS A 654 67.38 13.72 57.58
N GLN A 655 68.28 14.70 57.70
CA GLN A 655 68.83 15.46 56.57
C GLN A 655 70.13 14.86 56.06
#